data_AF-A0A9D8I3N3-F1
#
_entry.id   AF-A0A9D8I3N3-F1
#
_cell.length_a   1.000
_cell.length_b   1.000
_cell.length_c   1.000
_cell.angle_alpha   90.00
_cell.angle_beta   90.00
_cell.angle_gamma   90.00
#
_symmetry.space_group_name_H-M   'P 1'
#
loop_
_entity.id
_entity.type
_entity.pdbx_description
1 polymer ?
#
loop_
_entity_poly.entity_id
_entity_poly.type
_entity_poly.pdbx_seq_one_letter_code
_entity_poly.pdbx_strand_id
1 'polypeptide(L)'
;MTNPEAPVGPEANQSESVDIVADSDPPNDSTPLRGWNPFIGWGRQRLIVFWVRVVLVGISTIVAVKVVQPSMVFEDTTPTGGDMGAHVWGPAYLRDNLLPWRLSGWSMDWYSGLPVYRFYMVVPAIFIVLLNVVLPYGVAFKIVAVAGVVTLPVCCWAFGRLARFAYPIPEVFAVVGLVYLLDESYTIYGGNVASTMAGEFSFSISLSFAMLAFGYFARGLQTGKHRVAAAVFMALAVLSHGIVAIYVAVGLLLMAFLSIDRTKWRWFVTTAGTGALLSAFWILPFLLNHAYMTDMKYKGEPGNGSFTSYWGMFFALPPFWNFVILTLAIIGFAAMAAKRNTSGVWLGVTGLTFAAFVYLFNDSLPVIGLLWNPRLLPMLNMCRYLLAAIGVVELVAAIVRLVDLEELTARLRRDGEAPALLEEHHESRMFNARTGAAIVGSLLVFITLGWRFQVLPFGSVTDEGQGAEYNWGPFEGPAGSKGFVDGWARWNFSGYEGRASYGEYHDLVQTMKGLGESRGCGRALWENYEGNDKYGTTMALMLLPFWTDGCVGSSEGLFFEAAGTTPYHFLAAGAMSKQSSNPVRELRYVNNNPSIGVSYMRELGIRYYMAVTPEAISKADELELAGGGLATIATSGPWKVYEVAESEIVVPLDTQPVVIEGRSGDQRERWLELGSSWLQNRSDWLALPAADGPANWQRVVVDIDAVRREGEPGSDARKVDVVVPADAIEVVDLDEVTVSNVDIGQQSVSFDVDQVGVPVLVRVSFFPNWNVAGAEGPYRVAPNMMVVIPTSTSVSMSFEPSIVDRLAYGLTAVGIGVTVVIFRRDRRANRQVMVDPSTT
;
A
#
# COMPACT_ATOMS: atom_id res chain seq x y z
N MET A 1 -79.18 -35.47 26.45
CA MET A 1 -78.21 -36.50 26.05
C MET A 1 -76.91 -35.78 25.67
N THR A 2 -75.83 -36.16 26.35
CA THR A 2 -74.39 -36.05 25.98
C THR A 2 -73.72 -34.68 25.72
N ASN A 3 -72.95 -34.27 26.74
CA ASN A 3 -71.68 -33.50 26.81
C ASN A 3 -70.53 -34.13 25.95
N PRO A 4 -69.26 -33.64 25.94
CA PRO A 4 -68.64 -32.28 25.88
C PRO A 4 -67.37 -32.18 24.95
N GLU A 5 -66.72 -31.01 24.85
CA GLU A 5 -65.24 -30.74 24.96
C GLU A 5 -64.76 -29.44 24.24
N ALA A 6 -63.88 -28.67 24.91
CA ALA A 6 -63.07 -27.52 24.43
C ALA A 6 -61.60 -28.01 24.18
N PRO A 7 -60.57 -27.25 23.67
CA PRO A 7 -60.14 -25.92 24.19
C PRO A 7 -59.22 -24.98 23.30
N VAL A 8 -58.84 -23.82 23.86
CA VAL A 8 -57.67 -22.88 23.65
C VAL A 8 -57.45 -22.12 22.31
N GLY A 9 -57.14 -20.81 22.40
CA GLY A 9 -56.74 -19.89 21.30
C GLY A 9 -55.23 -19.82 21.00
N PRO A 10 -54.75 -18.83 20.20
CA PRO A 10 -53.60 -18.04 20.63
C PRO A 10 -53.61 -16.54 20.26
N GLU A 11 -52.72 -15.84 20.98
CA GLU A 11 -52.48 -14.41 21.12
C GLU A 11 -51.87 -13.70 19.89
N ALA A 12 -52.16 -12.40 19.76
CA ALA A 12 -51.51 -11.46 18.86
C ALA A 12 -50.31 -10.81 19.56
N ASN A 13 -49.13 -10.87 18.92
CA ASN A 13 -47.89 -10.30 19.42
C ASN A 13 -47.72 -8.87 18.89
N GLN A 14 -47.85 -7.87 19.77
CA GLN A 14 -47.60 -6.45 19.49
C GLN A 14 -46.10 -6.13 19.65
N SER A 15 -45.58 -5.35 18.71
CA SER A 15 -44.22 -4.82 18.70
C SER A 15 -44.08 -3.66 19.70
N GLU A 16 -43.25 -3.81 20.72
CA GLU A 16 -42.87 -2.72 21.63
C GLU A 16 -41.89 -1.75 20.96
N SER A 17 -42.36 -0.52 20.74
CA SER A 17 -41.57 0.69 20.59
C SER A 17 -41.11 1.16 21.97
N VAL A 18 -39.80 1.35 22.14
CA VAL A 18 -39.22 1.96 23.34
C VAL A 18 -39.52 3.46 23.33
N ASP A 19 -40.51 3.87 24.12
CA ASP A 19 -40.83 5.26 24.35
C ASP A 19 -39.79 5.94 25.26
N ILE A 20 -39.45 7.15 24.86
CA ILE A 20 -38.61 8.09 25.59
C ILE A 20 -39.47 8.67 26.71
N VAL A 21 -39.11 8.40 27.96
CA VAL A 21 -39.76 8.99 29.14
C VAL A 21 -39.63 10.52 29.06
N ALA A 22 -40.74 11.19 28.77
CA ALA A 22 -40.90 12.63 28.86
C ALA A 22 -41.32 12.96 30.30
N ASP A 23 -40.41 13.57 31.06
CA ASP A 23 -40.70 14.14 32.37
C ASP A 23 -41.08 15.62 32.17
N SER A 24 -42.32 15.98 32.52
CA SER A 24 -42.86 17.33 32.33
C SER A 24 -43.45 17.87 33.63
N ASP A 25 -42.70 18.75 34.30
CA ASP A 25 -43.23 19.72 35.26
C ASP A 25 -42.93 21.15 34.72
N PRO A 26 -43.86 22.11 34.88
CA PRO A 26 -43.70 23.47 34.34
C PRO A 26 -42.73 24.31 35.19
N PRO A 27 -41.95 25.24 34.58
CA PRO A 27 -40.97 26.02 35.32
C PRO A 27 -41.64 27.15 36.11
N ASN A 28 -41.40 27.18 37.42
CA ASN A 28 -41.68 28.35 38.25
C ASN A 28 -40.62 29.43 38.00
N ASP A 29 -41.10 30.62 37.68
CA ASP A 29 -40.35 31.71 37.09
C ASP A 29 -39.65 32.54 38.18
N SER A 30 -38.44 32.14 38.56
CA SER A 30 -37.45 33.02 39.19
C SER A 30 -36.08 32.35 39.26
N THR A 31 -35.18 32.60 38.31
CA THR A 31 -33.74 32.34 38.53
C THR A 31 -32.83 33.39 37.88
N PRO A 32 -31.76 33.80 38.59
CA PRO A 32 -30.79 34.77 38.11
C PRO A 32 -29.86 34.15 37.07
N LEU A 33 -29.28 34.99 36.21
CA LEU A 33 -28.31 34.72 35.14
C LEU A 33 -27.51 33.41 35.35
N ARG A 34 -28.03 32.30 34.82
CA ARG A 34 -27.38 30.98 34.87
C ARG A 34 -26.30 30.99 33.80
N GLY A 35 -25.03 30.93 34.23
CA GLY A 35 -23.88 30.78 33.34
C GLY A 35 -24.11 29.62 32.36
N TRP A 36 -23.67 29.80 31.11
CA TRP A 36 -23.87 28.82 30.04
C TRP A 36 -23.27 27.47 30.43
N ASN A 37 -24.12 26.50 30.76
CA ASN A 37 -23.73 25.12 30.98
C ASN A 37 -24.31 24.26 29.84
N PRO A 38 -23.47 23.74 28.93
CA PRO A 38 -23.93 22.96 27.77
C PRO A 38 -24.53 21.59 28.13
N PHE A 39 -24.44 21.17 29.40
CA PHE A 39 -24.91 19.88 29.89
C PHE A 39 -26.23 19.93 30.68
N ILE A 40 -26.91 21.08 30.71
CA ILE A 40 -28.24 21.20 31.33
C ILE A 40 -29.19 20.16 30.69
N GLY A 41 -29.84 19.35 31.53
CA GLY A 41 -30.78 18.30 31.09
C GLY A 41 -30.13 16.96 30.69
N TRP A 42 -28.82 16.77 30.84
CA TRP A 42 -28.18 15.48 30.58
C TRP A 42 -28.17 14.58 31.82
N GLY A 43 -28.70 13.35 31.68
CA GLY A 43 -28.61 12.33 32.74
C GLY A 43 -27.19 11.80 32.96
N ARG A 44 -26.94 11.20 34.13
CA ARG A 44 -25.62 10.70 34.58
C ARG A 44 -24.92 9.80 33.55
N GLN A 45 -25.64 8.80 33.01
CA GLN A 45 -25.07 7.85 32.06
C GLN A 45 -24.60 8.55 30.77
N ARG A 46 -25.38 9.52 30.27
CA ARG A 46 -25.03 10.29 29.06
C ARG A 46 -23.75 11.11 29.27
N LEU A 47 -23.60 11.71 30.44
CA LEU A 47 -22.36 12.41 30.84
C LEU A 47 -21.17 11.46 30.91
N ILE A 48 -21.32 10.28 31.52
CA ILE A 48 -20.26 9.27 31.61
C ILE A 48 -19.82 8.83 30.21
N VAL A 49 -20.77 8.44 29.35
CA VAL A 49 -20.47 8.02 27.96
C VAL A 49 -19.72 9.12 27.21
N PHE A 50 -20.14 10.38 27.37
CA PHE A 50 -19.48 11.52 26.74
C PHE A 50 -18.03 11.67 27.19
N TRP A 51 -17.77 11.68 28.50
CA TRP A 51 -16.42 11.84 29.02
C TRP A 51 -15.52 10.64 28.72
N VAL A 52 -16.03 9.41 28.86
CA VAL A 52 -15.30 8.20 28.47
C VAL A 52 -14.91 8.26 27.00
N ARG A 53 -15.82 8.69 26.12
CA ARG A 53 -15.51 8.87 24.70
C ARG A 53 -14.44 9.94 24.47
N VAL A 54 -14.59 11.12 25.07
CA VAL A 54 -13.62 12.22 24.94
C VAL A 54 -12.24 11.75 25.40
N VAL A 55 -12.16 11.04 26.52
CA VAL A 55 -10.91 10.54 27.09
C VAL A 55 -10.31 9.44 26.21
N LEU A 56 -11.04 8.37 25.90
CA LEU A 56 -10.46 7.22 25.19
C LEU A 56 -10.13 7.57 23.74
N VAL A 57 -11.05 8.21 23.01
CA VAL A 57 -10.79 8.60 21.62
C VAL A 57 -9.75 9.72 21.57
N GLY A 58 -9.85 10.71 22.47
CA GLY A 58 -8.94 11.85 22.53
C GLY A 58 -7.52 11.44 22.87
N ILE A 59 -7.31 10.69 23.95
CA ILE A 59 -5.97 10.22 24.35
C ILE A 59 -5.37 9.34 23.26
N SER A 60 -6.12 8.37 22.71
CA SER A 60 -5.58 7.51 21.65
C SER A 60 -5.15 8.30 20.42
N THR A 61 -5.92 9.32 20.03
CA THR A 61 -5.57 10.20 18.90
C THR A 61 -4.36 11.09 19.22
N ILE A 62 -4.29 11.66 20.43
CA ILE A 62 -3.16 12.51 20.86
C ILE A 62 -1.86 11.69 20.88
N VAL A 63 -1.90 10.45 21.36
CA VAL A 63 -0.72 9.57 21.34
C VAL A 63 -0.30 9.29 19.89
N ALA A 64 -1.23 8.95 19.00
CA ALA A 64 -0.92 8.74 17.59
C ALA A 64 -0.28 9.99 16.93
N VAL A 65 -0.79 11.19 17.24
CA VAL A 65 -0.19 12.46 16.78
C VAL A 65 1.21 12.68 17.36
N LYS A 66 1.45 12.35 18.62
CA LYS A 66 2.76 12.54 19.25
C LYS A 66 3.83 11.62 18.69
N VAL A 67 3.48 10.37 18.39
CA VAL A 67 4.40 9.36 17.84
C VAL A 67 4.97 9.77 16.48
N VAL A 68 4.20 10.52 15.67
CA VAL A 68 4.65 10.98 14.35
C VAL A 68 5.46 12.28 14.39
N GLN A 69 5.85 12.77 15.57
CA GLN A 69 6.75 13.93 15.73
C GLN A 69 6.25 15.19 15.01
N PRO A 70 5.15 15.82 15.48
CA PRO A 70 4.45 16.86 14.73
C PRO A 70 5.32 18.10 14.45
N SER A 71 6.28 18.44 15.33
CA SER A 71 7.23 19.53 15.05
C SER A 71 8.03 19.28 13.77
N MET A 72 8.51 18.05 13.57
CA MET A 72 9.28 17.66 12.37
C MET A 72 8.38 17.47 11.15
N VAL A 73 7.10 17.11 11.33
CA VAL A 73 6.13 17.06 10.21
C VAL A 73 5.97 18.43 9.55
N PHE A 74 6.01 19.52 10.35
CA PHE A 74 5.86 20.89 9.86
C PHE A 74 7.18 21.57 9.49
N GLU A 75 8.34 20.93 9.68
CA GLU A 75 9.62 21.42 9.15
C GLU A 75 9.65 21.27 7.62
N ASP A 76 10.25 22.21 6.90
CA ASP A 76 10.38 22.12 5.44
C ASP A 76 11.63 21.33 5.05
N THR A 77 11.53 20.01 5.20
CA THR A 77 12.58 19.04 4.85
C THR A 77 11.99 17.97 3.95
N THR A 78 12.82 17.42 3.06
CA THR A 78 12.43 16.35 2.16
C THR A 78 12.50 15.03 2.92
N PRO A 79 11.38 14.33 3.16
CA PRO A 79 11.39 13.12 3.98
C PRO A 79 12.26 12.03 3.35
N THR A 80 12.90 11.25 4.22
CA THR A 80 13.79 10.14 3.85
C THR A 80 13.42 8.87 4.63
N GLY A 81 14.29 7.86 4.65
CA GLY A 81 14.11 6.60 5.38
C GLY A 81 13.31 5.57 4.61
N GLY A 82 13.84 4.34 4.53
CA GLY A 82 13.22 3.26 3.76
C GLY A 82 12.80 3.71 2.36
N ASP A 83 11.68 3.18 1.88
CA ASP A 83 11.06 3.51 0.58
C ASP A 83 10.48 4.94 0.58
N MET A 84 10.18 5.49 1.76
CA MET A 84 9.61 6.85 1.89
C MET A 84 10.49 7.90 1.21
N GLY A 85 11.81 7.74 1.27
CA GLY A 85 12.75 8.65 0.62
C GLY A 85 12.56 8.75 -0.88
N ALA A 86 12.29 7.64 -1.57
CA ALA A 86 12.06 7.67 -3.02
C ALA A 86 10.62 8.04 -3.41
N HIS A 87 9.65 7.87 -2.51
CA HIS A 87 8.25 8.22 -2.77
C HIS A 87 8.02 9.71 -3.06
N VAL A 88 8.92 10.60 -2.65
CA VAL A 88 8.80 12.05 -2.91
C VAL A 88 8.86 12.38 -4.40
N TRP A 89 9.39 11.51 -5.25
CA TRP A 89 9.40 11.72 -6.70
C TRP A 89 7.99 11.67 -7.31
N GLY A 90 7.17 10.68 -6.95
CA GLY A 90 5.90 10.41 -7.62
C GLY A 90 4.90 11.59 -7.62
N PRO A 91 4.55 12.18 -6.45
CA PRO A 91 3.61 13.30 -6.40
C PRO A 91 4.15 14.57 -7.09
N ALA A 92 5.47 14.81 -7.04
CA ALA A 92 6.09 15.90 -7.79
C ALA A 92 5.97 15.66 -9.30
N TYR A 93 6.26 14.44 -9.76
CA TYR A 93 6.08 14.03 -11.15
C TYR A 93 4.62 14.20 -11.61
N LEU A 94 3.65 13.80 -10.78
CA LEU A 94 2.22 14.00 -11.03
C LEU A 94 1.87 15.48 -11.24
N ARG A 95 2.38 16.35 -10.35
CA ARG A 95 2.17 17.81 -10.39
C ARG A 95 2.75 18.41 -11.67
N ASP A 96 3.99 18.04 -12.01
CA ASP A 96 4.78 18.75 -13.00
C ASP A 96 4.55 18.25 -14.43
N ASN A 97 4.20 16.97 -14.62
CA ASN A 97 4.17 16.34 -15.94
C ASN A 97 2.78 15.80 -16.37
N LEU A 98 1.85 15.57 -15.44
CA LEU A 98 0.59 14.88 -15.73
C LEU A 98 -0.65 15.76 -15.50
N LEU A 99 -0.70 16.46 -14.37
CA LEU A 99 -1.82 17.33 -14.03
C LEU A 99 -1.86 18.59 -14.90
N PRO A 100 -3.05 19.20 -15.10
CA PRO A 100 -4.36 18.81 -14.55
C PRO A 100 -5.12 17.76 -15.38
N TRP A 101 -4.55 17.28 -16.49
CA TRP A 101 -5.32 16.56 -17.51
C TRP A 101 -5.16 15.04 -17.46
N ARG A 102 -4.15 14.51 -16.78
CA ARG A 102 -3.87 13.07 -16.66
C ARG A 102 -3.62 12.67 -15.21
N LEU A 103 -4.05 11.46 -14.83
CA LEU A 103 -3.76 10.84 -13.52
C LEU A 103 -2.75 9.68 -13.61
N SER A 104 -2.34 9.32 -14.82
CA SER A 104 -1.31 8.33 -15.12
C SER A 104 -0.66 8.68 -16.45
N GLY A 105 0.56 8.21 -16.66
CA GLY A 105 1.33 8.52 -17.87
C GLY A 105 2.60 7.69 -17.97
N TRP A 106 3.62 8.23 -18.62
CA TRP A 106 4.93 7.62 -18.76
C TRP A 106 6.00 8.54 -18.21
N SER A 107 7.04 7.99 -17.61
CA SER A 107 8.26 8.72 -17.26
C SER A 107 9.48 7.99 -17.79
N MET A 108 10.52 8.73 -18.18
CA MET A 108 11.83 8.21 -18.57
C MET A 108 12.79 8.03 -17.39
N ASP A 109 12.37 8.45 -16.19
CA ASP A 109 13.26 8.70 -15.06
C ASP A 109 13.84 7.43 -14.44
N TRP A 110 13.09 6.32 -14.47
CA TRP A 110 13.48 5.01 -13.90
C TRP A 110 13.35 3.86 -14.88
N TYR A 111 14.19 2.83 -14.74
CA TYR A 111 14.08 1.56 -15.46
C TYR A 111 14.01 1.67 -16.99
N SER A 112 14.70 2.64 -17.60
CA SER A 112 14.56 2.91 -19.04
C SER A 112 13.14 3.27 -19.49
N GLY A 113 12.28 3.65 -18.54
CA GLY A 113 10.91 4.08 -18.72
C GLY A 113 9.91 3.23 -17.94
N LEU A 114 8.90 3.87 -17.36
CA LEU A 114 7.81 3.20 -16.64
C LEU A 114 6.45 3.90 -16.79
N PRO A 115 5.33 3.14 -16.74
CA PRO A 115 3.98 3.69 -16.72
C PRO A 115 3.60 4.18 -15.30
N VAL A 116 3.82 5.47 -15.04
CA VAL A 116 3.56 6.11 -13.73
C VAL A 116 2.08 6.06 -13.36
N TYR A 117 1.78 5.67 -12.11
CA TYR A 117 0.41 5.49 -11.57
C TYR A 117 -0.49 4.50 -12.32
N ARG A 118 0.08 3.67 -13.21
CA ARG A 118 -0.64 2.55 -13.81
C ARG A 118 -0.82 1.39 -12.82
N PHE A 119 0.25 1.05 -12.13
CA PHE A 119 0.30 -0.08 -11.20
C PHE A 119 0.42 0.32 -9.73
N TYR A 120 0.65 1.61 -9.47
CA TYR A 120 0.71 2.20 -8.14
C TYR A 120 -0.42 3.23 -7.96
N MET A 121 -0.74 3.53 -6.71
CA MET A 121 -1.93 4.27 -6.31
C MET A 121 -1.74 5.78 -6.43
N VAL A 122 -2.73 6.47 -6.99
CA VAL A 122 -2.64 7.91 -7.27
C VAL A 122 -3.27 8.80 -6.20
N VAL A 123 -4.24 8.30 -5.43
CA VAL A 123 -5.03 9.15 -4.51
C VAL A 123 -4.20 9.80 -3.40
N PRO A 124 -3.30 9.10 -2.69
CA PRO A 124 -2.41 9.75 -1.74
C PRO A 124 -1.54 10.84 -2.38
N ALA A 125 -1.05 10.60 -3.61
CA ALA A 125 -0.28 11.61 -4.34
C ALA A 125 -1.12 12.84 -4.70
N ILE A 126 -2.38 12.67 -5.11
CA ILE A 126 -3.31 13.79 -5.34
C ILE A 126 -3.50 14.61 -4.05
N PHE A 127 -3.66 13.97 -2.89
CA PHE A 127 -3.76 14.71 -1.62
C PHE A 127 -2.50 15.50 -1.31
N ILE A 128 -1.32 14.96 -1.59
CA ILE A 128 -0.04 15.66 -1.42
C ILE A 128 0.01 16.90 -2.33
N VAL A 129 -0.30 16.73 -3.63
CA VAL A 129 -0.30 17.85 -4.58
C VAL A 129 -1.33 18.92 -4.21
N LEU A 130 -2.52 18.52 -3.76
CA LEU A 130 -3.55 19.47 -3.31
C LEU A 130 -3.11 20.27 -2.09
N LEU A 131 -2.47 19.63 -1.10
CA LEU A 131 -1.92 20.35 0.05
C LEU A 131 -0.70 21.19 -0.33
N ASN A 132 0.10 20.76 -1.29
CA ASN A 132 1.26 21.49 -1.79
C ASN A 132 0.89 22.84 -2.44
N VAL A 133 -0.36 23.04 -2.84
CA VAL A 133 -0.85 24.35 -3.31
C VAL A 133 -0.73 25.44 -2.23
N VAL A 134 -0.83 25.07 -0.95
CA VAL A 134 -0.85 26.01 0.19
C VAL A 134 0.26 25.78 1.21
N LEU A 135 0.97 24.65 1.14
CA LEU A 135 2.06 24.27 2.04
C LEU A 135 3.32 23.89 1.25
N PRO A 136 4.52 24.06 1.83
CA PRO A 136 5.76 23.53 1.25
C PRO A 136 5.65 22.04 0.94
N TYR A 137 6.36 21.58 -0.10
CA TYR A 137 6.22 20.21 -0.62
C TYR A 137 6.55 19.15 0.43
N GLY A 138 7.65 19.31 1.17
CA GLY A 138 8.06 18.39 2.23
C GLY A 138 7.02 18.31 3.35
N VAL A 139 6.45 19.45 3.76
CA VAL A 139 5.38 19.53 4.76
C VAL A 139 4.09 18.85 4.27
N ALA A 140 3.66 19.16 3.04
CA ALA A 140 2.48 18.57 2.44
C ALA A 140 2.60 17.04 2.34
N PHE A 141 3.76 16.55 1.90
CA PHE A 141 4.06 15.12 1.84
C PHE A 141 3.95 14.47 3.21
N LYS A 142 4.65 15.02 4.22
CA LYS A 142 4.69 14.46 5.57
C LYS A 142 3.31 14.43 6.22
N ILE A 143 2.49 15.48 6.07
CA ILE A 143 1.11 15.52 6.59
C ILE A 143 0.27 14.39 6.00
N VAL A 144 0.32 14.17 4.68
CA VAL A 144 -0.44 13.08 4.07
C VAL A 144 0.11 11.73 4.48
N ALA A 145 1.43 11.56 4.52
CA ALA A 145 2.07 10.31 4.91
C ALA A 145 1.64 9.85 6.32
N VAL A 146 1.47 10.78 7.26
CA VAL A 146 1.03 10.45 8.64
C VAL A 146 -0.49 10.41 8.81
N ALA A 147 -1.28 10.80 7.79
CA ALA A 147 -2.72 10.96 7.93
C ALA A 147 -3.41 9.66 8.38
N GLY A 148 -3.02 8.52 7.79
CA GLY A 148 -3.56 7.21 8.17
C GLY A 148 -3.29 6.85 9.63
N VAL A 149 -2.09 7.13 10.13
CA VAL A 149 -1.69 6.91 11.53
C VAL A 149 -2.53 7.79 12.46
N VAL A 150 -2.68 9.07 12.14
CA VAL A 150 -3.41 10.02 12.98
C VAL A 150 -4.92 9.69 13.01
N THR A 151 -5.49 9.24 11.89
CA THR A 151 -6.95 9.02 11.79
C THR A 151 -7.42 7.65 12.26
N LEU A 152 -6.56 6.63 12.28
CA LEU A 152 -6.99 5.25 12.51
C LEU A 152 -7.76 5.04 13.84
N PRO A 153 -7.35 5.61 15.00
CA PRO A 153 -8.12 5.46 16.25
C PRO A 153 -9.57 5.97 16.12
N VAL A 154 -9.74 7.15 15.50
CA VAL A 154 -11.06 7.74 15.26
C VAL A 154 -11.86 6.91 14.26
N CYS A 155 -11.23 6.39 13.21
CA CYS A 155 -11.88 5.52 12.23
C CYS A 155 -12.34 4.18 12.83
N CYS A 156 -11.56 3.57 13.73
CA CYS A 156 -11.97 2.37 14.46
C CYS A 156 -13.16 2.63 15.40
N TRP A 157 -13.15 3.76 16.12
CA TRP A 157 -14.32 4.20 16.90
C TRP A 157 -15.55 4.44 16.01
N ALA A 158 -15.37 5.14 14.90
CA ALA A 158 -16.45 5.44 13.94
C ALA A 158 -17.03 4.15 13.35
N PHE A 159 -16.20 3.18 12.98
CA PHE A 159 -16.62 1.84 12.58
C PHE A 159 -17.52 1.21 13.66
N GLY A 160 -17.05 1.18 14.91
CA GLY A 160 -17.80 0.62 16.03
C GLY A 160 -19.19 1.26 16.20
N ARG A 161 -19.25 2.60 16.09
CA ARG A 161 -20.50 3.39 16.19
C ARG A 161 -21.44 3.11 15.02
N LEU A 162 -20.93 3.16 13.79
CA LEU A 162 -21.73 2.97 12.57
C LEU A 162 -22.27 1.54 12.48
N ALA A 163 -21.46 0.55 12.85
CA ALA A 163 -21.83 -0.86 12.89
C ALA A 163 -22.77 -1.22 14.08
N ARG A 164 -23.10 -0.25 14.93
CA ARG A 164 -23.98 -0.37 16.12
C ARG A 164 -23.48 -1.36 17.18
N PHE A 165 -22.18 -1.41 17.44
CA PHE A 165 -21.72 -2.13 18.62
C PHE A 165 -22.22 -1.46 19.90
N ALA A 166 -22.57 -2.26 20.90
CA ALA A 166 -23.08 -1.77 22.17
C ALA A 166 -21.99 -1.01 22.92
N TYR A 167 -22.36 0.06 23.63
CA TYR A 167 -21.44 0.78 24.50
C TYR A 167 -20.88 -0.18 25.58
N PRO A 168 -19.58 -0.10 25.92
CA PRO A 168 -18.54 0.83 25.46
C PRO A 168 -17.64 0.31 24.33
N ILE A 169 -18.04 -0.72 23.59
CA ILE A 169 -17.20 -1.36 22.55
C ILE A 169 -16.65 -0.33 21.53
N PRO A 170 -17.44 0.62 20.98
CA PRO A 170 -16.91 1.60 20.04
C PRO A 170 -15.80 2.47 20.64
N GLU A 171 -15.94 2.90 21.89
CA GLU A 171 -14.93 3.70 22.60
C GLU A 171 -13.63 2.92 22.80
N VAL A 172 -13.71 1.62 23.11
CA VAL A 172 -12.54 0.74 23.23
C VAL A 172 -11.88 0.48 21.87
N PHE A 173 -12.62 0.51 20.76
CA PHE A 173 -12.04 0.35 19.42
C PHE A 173 -11.04 1.47 19.05
N ALA A 174 -11.18 2.68 19.61
CA ALA A 174 -10.14 3.71 19.42
C ALA A 174 -8.81 3.30 20.06
N VAL A 175 -8.87 2.70 21.26
CA VAL A 175 -7.70 2.20 21.97
C VAL A 175 -7.07 1.03 21.21
N VAL A 176 -7.90 0.14 20.64
CA VAL A 176 -7.42 -0.94 19.75
C VAL A 176 -6.72 -0.39 18.52
N GLY A 177 -7.27 0.66 17.90
CA GLY A 177 -6.63 1.34 16.77
C GLY A 177 -5.23 1.83 17.13
N LEU A 178 -5.05 2.40 18.33
CA LEU A 178 -3.72 2.78 18.82
C LEU A 178 -2.81 1.57 19.07
N VAL A 179 -3.30 0.51 19.72
CA VAL A 179 -2.52 -0.71 19.96
C VAL A 179 -2.03 -1.31 18.65
N TYR A 180 -2.89 -1.35 17.62
CA TYR A 180 -2.55 -1.81 16.29
C TYR A 180 -1.46 -0.94 15.64
N LEU A 181 -1.56 0.39 15.77
CA LEU A 181 -0.54 1.31 15.23
C LEU A 181 0.84 1.09 15.85
N LEU A 182 0.88 0.76 17.14
CA LEU A 182 2.11 0.60 17.91
C LEU A 182 2.56 -0.86 18.02
N ASP A 183 1.93 -1.76 17.28
CA ASP A 183 2.37 -3.15 17.17
C ASP A 183 3.70 -3.19 16.39
N GLU A 184 4.78 -3.56 17.07
CA GLU A 184 6.13 -3.65 16.51
C GLU A 184 6.50 -5.09 16.09
N SER A 185 5.54 -6.03 16.06
CA SER A 185 5.80 -7.41 15.64
C SER A 185 6.13 -7.56 14.15
N TYR A 186 5.90 -6.52 13.35
CA TYR A 186 6.28 -6.43 11.95
C TYR A 186 6.59 -4.98 11.55
N THR A 187 7.48 -4.80 10.57
CA THR A 187 7.97 -3.47 10.17
C THR A 187 7.62 -3.08 8.75
N ILE A 188 7.26 -4.00 7.85
CA ILE A 188 7.05 -3.70 6.42
C ILE A 188 5.75 -4.30 5.84
N TYR A 189 4.84 -4.80 6.68
CA TYR A 189 3.63 -5.50 6.21
C TYR A 189 2.45 -4.57 5.94
N GLY A 190 2.42 -3.39 6.57
CA GLY A 190 1.44 -2.34 6.32
C GLY A 190 0.59 -1.95 7.53
N GLY A 191 0.13 -0.69 7.55
CA GLY A 191 -0.91 -0.20 8.45
C GLY A 191 -0.45 0.27 9.84
N ASN A 192 0.60 -0.31 10.42
CA ASN A 192 1.18 0.19 11.67
C ASN A 192 2.16 1.36 11.40
N VAL A 193 2.66 2.01 12.46
CA VAL A 193 3.57 3.15 12.29
C VAL A 193 4.92 2.72 11.72
N ALA A 194 5.45 1.56 12.13
CA ALA A 194 6.71 1.02 11.60
C ALA A 194 6.65 0.89 10.07
N SER A 195 5.61 0.24 9.52
CA SER A 195 5.40 0.13 8.08
C SER A 195 5.13 1.47 7.42
N THR A 196 4.38 2.35 8.06
CA THR A 196 4.16 3.71 7.54
C THR A 196 5.51 4.42 7.34
N MET A 197 6.43 4.32 8.31
CA MET A 197 7.78 4.92 8.21
C MET A 197 8.67 4.16 7.23
N ALA A 198 8.48 2.86 7.02
CA ALA A 198 9.18 2.14 5.96
C ALA A 198 8.80 2.60 4.54
N GLY A 199 7.64 3.24 4.36
CA GLY A 199 7.11 3.71 3.06
C GLY A 199 5.65 3.34 2.79
N GLU A 200 5.05 2.51 3.65
CA GLU A 200 3.67 1.99 3.48
C GLU A 200 2.59 2.96 3.98
N PHE A 201 2.80 4.25 3.79
CA PHE A 201 1.88 5.28 4.26
C PHE A 201 0.53 5.24 3.52
N SER A 202 0.56 4.88 2.23
CA SER A 202 -0.63 4.70 1.40
C SER A 202 -1.50 3.55 1.92
N PHE A 203 -0.90 2.46 2.43
CA PHE A 203 -1.60 1.38 3.13
C PHE A 203 -2.33 1.91 4.37
N SER A 204 -1.64 2.68 5.21
CA SER A 204 -2.19 3.23 6.46
C SER A 204 -3.40 4.15 6.22
N ILE A 205 -3.31 5.02 5.20
CA ILE A 205 -4.42 5.87 4.75
C ILE A 205 -5.60 5.01 4.27
N SER A 206 -5.32 4.02 3.42
CA SER A 206 -6.34 3.11 2.89
C SER A 206 -7.06 2.34 4.00
N LEU A 207 -6.35 1.88 5.02
CA LEU A 207 -6.93 1.17 6.17
C LEU A 207 -7.90 2.06 6.96
N SER A 208 -7.56 3.33 7.17
CA SER A 208 -8.48 4.30 7.80
C SER A 208 -9.76 4.48 6.98
N PHE A 209 -9.67 4.57 5.65
CA PHE A 209 -10.84 4.63 4.78
C PHE A 209 -11.63 3.31 4.78
N ALA A 210 -10.96 2.16 4.84
CA ALA A 210 -11.59 0.84 4.90
C ALA A 210 -12.46 0.69 6.15
N MET A 211 -11.97 1.13 7.33
CA MET A 211 -12.77 1.12 8.57
C MET A 211 -14.05 1.95 8.44
N LEU A 212 -13.97 3.13 7.82
CA LEU A 212 -15.15 3.95 7.54
C LEU A 212 -16.08 3.28 6.52
N ALA A 213 -15.53 2.70 5.44
CA ALA A 213 -16.30 1.97 4.44
C ALA A 213 -17.10 0.82 5.10
N PHE A 214 -16.44 -0.04 5.89
CA PHE A 214 -17.12 -1.12 6.61
C PHE A 214 -18.19 -0.59 7.56
N GLY A 215 -17.94 0.52 8.25
CA GLY A 215 -18.92 1.14 9.13
C GLY A 215 -20.17 1.60 8.37
N TYR A 216 -19.98 2.32 7.26
CA TYR A 216 -21.08 2.79 6.43
C TYR A 216 -21.83 1.67 5.73
N PHE A 217 -21.15 0.60 5.29
CA PHE A 217 -21.80 -0.59 4.73
C PHE A 217 -22.61 -1.33 5.79
N ALA A 218 -22.06 -1.55 6.99
CA ALA A 218 -22.78 -2.18 8.09
C ALA A 218 -24.05 -1.37 8.45
N ARG A 219 -23.93 -0.04 8.57
CA ARG A 219 -25.07 0.85 8.83
C ARG A 219 -26.07 0.86 7.67
N GLY A 220 -25.57 0.90 6.44
CA GLY A 220 -26.37 0.98 5.22
C GLY A 220 -27.19 -0.28 4.97
N LEU A 221 -26.61 -1.46 5.18
CA LEU A 221 -27.32 -2.74 5.10
C LEU A 221 -28.43 -2.88 6.16
N GLN A 222 -28.29 -2.22 7.30
CA GLN A 222 -29.32 -2.22 8.35
C GLN A 222 -30.43 -1.18 8.11
N THR A 223 -30.11 -0.04 7.48
CA THR A 223 -31.02 1.12 7.43
C THR A 223 -31.47 1.53 6.04
N GLY A 224 -30.85 1.01 4.98
CA GLY A 224 -31.05 1.45 3.61
C GLY A 224 -30.48 2.85 3.28
N LYS A 225 -29.78 3.51 4.21
CA LYS A 225 -29.23 4.88 4.08
C LYS A 225 -27.71 4.88 3.78
N HIS A 226 -27.12 6.06 3.65
CA HIS A 226 -25.66 6.30 3.54
C HIS A 226 -24.94 5.75 2.29
N ARG A 227 -25.66 5.51 1.19
CA ARG A 227 -25.09 4.97 -0.06
C ARG A 227 -23.88 5.75 -0.57
N VAL A 228 -23.98 7.08 -0.59
CA VAL A 228 -22.92 7.96 -1.10
C VAL A 228 -21.65 7.82 -0.25
N ALA A 229 -21.78 7.93 1.08
CA ALA A 229 -20.61 7.81 1.96
C ALA A 229 -19.97 6.42 1.87
N ALA A 230 -20.78 5.36 1.85
CA ALA A 230 -20.31 3.99 1.68
C ALA A 230 -19.53 3.81 0.36
N ALA A 231 -20.09 4.25 -0.76
CA ALA A 231 -19.45 4.15 -2.08
C ALA A 231 -18.14 4.98 -2.17
N VAL A 232 -18.14 6.20 -1.63
CA VAL A 232 -16.96 7.09 -1.65
C VAL A 232 -15.84 6.54 -0.78
N PHE A 233 -16.11 6.11 0.45
CA PHE A 233 -15.07 5.54 1.32
C PHE A 233 -14.56 4.20 0.82
N MET A 234 -15.41 3.37 0.20
CA MET A 234 -14.96 2.19 -0.53
C MET A 234 -13.98 2.58 -1.66
N ALA A 235 -14.37 3.55 -2.50
CA ALA A 235 -13.55 3.96 -3.63
C ALA A 235 -12.21 4.56 -3.18
N LEU A 236 -12.22 5.41 -2.14
CA LEU A 236 -11.01 5.99 -1.56
C LEU A 236 -10.08 4.93 -0.97
N ALA A 237 -10.60 3.93 -0.27
CA ALA A 237 -9.80 2.82 0.25
C ALA A 237 -9.16 2.04 -0.92
N VAL A 238 -9.95 1.64 -1.91
CA VAL A 238 -9.47 0.87 -3.06
C VAL A 238 -8.42 1.63 -3.88
N LEU A 239 -8.64 2.93 -4.11
CA LEU A 239 -7.72 3.77 -4.89
C LEU A 239 -6.47 4.24 -4.12
N SER A 240 -6.39 3.96 -2.82
CA SER A 240 -5.24 4.32 -1.98
C SER A 240 -4.26 3.18 -1.79
N HIS A 241 -4.70 1.92 -1.80
CA HIS A 241 -3.81 0.77 -1.68
C HIS A 241 -4.42 -0.54 -2.20
N GLY A 242 -3.72 -1.24 -3.08
CA GLY A 242 -4.21 -2.45 -3.77
C GLY A 242 -4.40 -3.63 -2.83
N ILE A 243 -3.51 -3.80 -1.85
CA ILE A 243 -3.61 -4.88 -0.86
C ILE A 243 -4.80 -4.65 0.09
N VAL A 244 -5.07 -3.39 0.47
CA VAL A 244 -6.24 -3.06 1.28
C VAL A 244 -7.52 -3.13 0.43
N ALA A 245 -7.43 -2.92 -0.89
CA ALA A 245 -8.55 -3.18 -1.79
C ALA A 245 -9.04 -4.65 -1.72
N ILE A 246 -8.13 -5.62 -1.55
CA ILE A 246 -8.48 -7.02 -1.29
C ILE A 246 -9.27 -7.13 0.03
N TYR A 247 -8.81 -6.46 1.08
CA TYR A 247 -9.50 -6.41 2.38
C TYR A 247 -10.92 -5.87 2.25
N VAL A 248 -11.08 -4.75 1.57
CA VAL A 248 -12.38 -4.12 1.32
C VAL A 248 -13.27 -5.03 0.47
N ALA A 249 -12.77 -5.58 -0.64
CA ALA A 249 -13.56 -6.43 -1.52
C ALA A 249 -14.07 -7.69 -0.79
N VAL A 250 -13.17 -8.43 -0.14
CA VAL A 250 -13.50 -9.66 0.59
C VAL A 250 -14.41 -9.35 1.78
N GLY A 251 -14.06 -8.34 2.58
CA GLY A 251 -14.85 -7.92 3.73
C GLY A 251 -16.28 -7.52 3.33
N LEU A 252 -16.44 -6.73 2.28
CA LEU A 252 -17.76 -6.31 1.80
C LEU A 252 -18.59 -7.48 1.25
N LEU A 253 -17.97 -8.40 0.50
CA LEU A 253 -18.65 -9.61 0.02
C LEU A 253 -19.12 -10.51 1.16
N LEU A 254 -18.27 -10.73 2.17
CA LEU A 254 -18.64 -11.49 3.38
C LEU A 254 -19.76 -10.79 4.15
N MET A 255 -19.74 -9.45 4.25
CA MET A 255 -20.79 -8.70 4.92
C MET A 255 -22.15 -8.84 4.21
N ALA A 256 -22.14 -8.82 2.88
CA ALA A 256 -23.33 -9.03 2.06
C ALA A 256 -23.87 -10.46 2.21
N PHE A 257 -22.98 -11.47 2.18
CA PHE A 257 -23.33 -12.87 2.35
C PHE A 257 -23.90 -13.18 3.74
N LEU A 258 -23.35 -12.58 4.80
CA LEU A 258 -23.90 -12.75 6.17
C LEU A 258 -25.21 -11.97 6.38
N SER A 259 -25.59 -11.10 5.44
CA SER A 259 -26.77 -10.24 5.51
C SER A 259 -27.82 -10.58 4.45
N ILE A 260 -27.86 -11.82 3.94
CA ILE A 260 -28.73 -12.24 2.82
C ILE A 260 -30.20 -11.85 3.06
N ASP A 261 -30.63 -10.85 2.30
CA ASP A 261 -32.00 -10.37 2.17
C ASP A 261 -32.11 -9.65 0.81
N ARG A 262 -33.26 -9.74 0.13
CA ARG A 262 -33.43 -9.16 -1.22
C ARG A 262 -33.23 -7.64 -1.25
N THR A 263 -33.68 -6.93 -0.22
CA THR A 263 -33.55 -5.46 -0.15
C THR A 263 -32.12 -5.05 0.17
N LYS A 264 -31.48 -5.76 1.10
CA LYS A 264 -30.06 -5.55 1.46
C LYS A 264 -29.13 -5.85 0.30
N TRP A 265 -29.40 -6.92 -0.46
CA TRP A 265 -28.62 -7.26 -1.66
C TRP A 265 -28.71 -6.20 -2.75
N ARG A 266 -29.91 -5.68 -3.04
CA ARG A 266 -30.08 -4.56 -3.99
C ARG A 266 -29.33 -3.31 -3.53
N TRP A 267 -29.44 -2.98 -2.24
CA TRP A 267 -28.69 -1.86 -1.65
C TRP A 267 -27.18 -2.07 -1.81
N PHE A 268 -26.69 -3.26 -1.52
CA PHE A 268 -25.28 -3.62 -1.64
C PHE A 268 -24.78 -3.47 -3.07
N VAL A 269 -25.43 -4.14 -4.04
CA VAL A 269 -24.99 -4.14 -5.45
C VAL A 269 -24.98 -2.72 -6.01
N THR A 270 -26.01 -1.91 -5.74
CA THR A 270 -26.04 -0.53 -6.23
C THR A 270 -24.97 0.35 -5.57
N THR A 271 -24.67 0.15 -4.30
CA THR A 271 -23.67 0.94 -3.55
C THR A 271 -22.24 0.53 -3.89
N ALA A 272 -21.94 -0.76 -3.80
CA ALA A 272 -20.63 -1.32 -4.16
C ALA A 272 -20.35 -1.14 -5.65
N GLY A 273 -21.36 -1.29 -6.52
CA GLY A 273 -21.26 -0.98 -7.95
C GLY A 273 -20.94 0.49 -8.21
N THR A 274 -21.53 1.41 -7.44
CA THR A 274 -21.17 2.84 -7.52
C THR A 274 -19.72 3.08 -7.08
N GLY A 275 -19.27 2.45 -5.99
CA GLY A 275 -17.87 2.51 -5.55
C GLY A 275 -16.89 1.96 -6.59
N ALA A 276 -17.23 0.82 -7.21
CA ALA A 276 -16.43 0.22 -8.28
C ALA A 276 -16.35 1.12 -9.52
N LEU A 277 -17.46 1.77 -9.90
CA LEU A 277 -17.45 2.76 -10.99
C LEU A 277 -16.56 3.96 -10.64
N LEU A 278 -16.66 4.52 -9.43
CA LEU A 278 -15.79 5.62 -9.00
C LEU A 278 -14.29 5.27 -9.09
N SER A 279 -13.94 4.01 -8.86
CA SER A 279 -12.56 3.52 -8.95
C SER A 279 -12.16 2.98 -10.33
N ALA A 280 -13.06 2.98 -11.31
CA ALA A 280 -12.87 2.29 -12.59
C ALA A 280 -11.65 2.78 -13.37
N PHE A 281 -11.38 4.09 -13.40
CA PHE A 281 -10.24 4.71 -14.08
C PHE A 281 -8.87 4.11 -13.71
N TRP A 282 -8.76 3.50 -12.52
CA TRP A 282 -7.53 2.85 -12.07
C TRP A 282 -7.65 1.33 -12.10
N ILE A 283 -8.74 0.76 -11.57
CA ILE A 283 -8.91 -0.71 -11.46
C ILE A 283 -8.88 -1.39 -12.83
N LEU A 284 -9.58 -0.85 -13.83
CA LEU A 284 -9.67 -1.49 -15.14
C LEU A 284 -8.31 -1.50 -15.85
N PRO A 285 -7.62 -0.33 -16.00
CA PRO A 285 -6.28 -0.29 -16.54
C PRO A 285 -5.28 -1.18 -15.81
N PHE A 286 -5.34 -1.24 -14.48
CA PHE A 286 -4.50 -2.13 -13.67
C PHE A 286 -4.72 -3.60 -14.04
N LEU A 287 -5.97 -4.06 -13.96
CA LEU A 287 -6.31 -5.48 -14.18
C LEU A 287 -6.08 -5.92 -15.62
N LEU A 288 -6.32 -5.05 -16.60
CA LEU A 288 -6.19 -5.41 -18.02
C LEU A 288 -4.75 -5.34 -18.53
N ASN A 289 -3.84 -4.67 -17.80
CA ASN A 289 -2.43 -4.54 -18.19
C ASN A 289 -1.45 -5.24 -17.24
N HIS A 290 -1.92 -6.04 -16.27
CA HIS A 290 -1.04 -6.72 -15.28
C HIS A 290 0.02 -7.64 -15.92
N ALA A 291 -0.20 -8.10 -17.16
CA ALA A 291 0.75 -8.90 -17.93
C ALA A 291 2.03 -8.13 -18.35
N TYR A 292 2.06 -6.80 -18.16
CA TYR A 292 3.24 -5.96 -18.42
C TYR A 292 3.99 -5.57 -17.14
N MET A 293 3.54 -6.05 -15.98
CA MET A 293 4.25 -5.87 -14.72
C MET A 293 5.43 -6.83 -14.64
N THR A 294 6.47 -6.43 -13.92
CA THR A 294 7.56 -7.35 -13.53
C THR A 294 7.11 -8.21 -12.36
N ASP A 295 7.31 -9.53 -12.48
CA ASP A 295 7.21 -10.45 -11.35
C ASP A 295 8.54 -10.49 -10.60
N MET A 296 8.52 -10.01 -9.34
CA MET A 296 9.68 -10.03 -8.45
C MET A 296 9.99 -11.46 -7.95
N LYS A 297 9.11 -12.43 -8.23
CA LYS A 297 9.19 -13.82 -7.81
C LYS A 297 9.24 -13.95 -6.29
N TYR A 298 8.43 -13.13 -5.60
CA TYR A 298 8.32 -13.13 -4.15
C TYR A 298 8.04 -14.54 -3.62
N LYS A 299 8.81 -14.96 -2.60
CA LYS A 299 8.50 -16.20 -1.89
C LYS A 299 7.46 -15.91 -0.82
N GLY A 300 6.41 -16.71 -0.73
CA GLY A 300 5.64 -16.75 0.50
C GLY A 300 6.48 -17.24 1.68
N GLU A 301 6.18 -16.79 2.89
CA GLU A 301 6.90 -17.22 4.11
C GLU A 301 6.15 -18.37 4.79
N PRO A 302 6.81 -19.47 5.22
CA PRO A 302 7.97 -19.50 6.12
C PRO A 302 9.12 -20.47 5.72
N GLY A 303 10.28 -20.33 6.39
CA GLY A 303 11.40 -21.28 6.40
C GLY A 303 12.63 -20.91 5.57
N ASN A 304 12.51 -19.89 4.69
CA ASN A 304 13.62 -19.13 4.09
C ASN A 304 13.20 -17.64 3.95
N GLY A 305 12.52 -17.11 4.98
CA GLY A 305 12.02 -15.73 5.08
C GLY A 305 12.10 -15.25 6.54
N SER A 306 11.32 -14.23 6.92
CA SER A 306 11.36 -13.65 8.27
C SER A 306 10.89 -14.59 9.39
N PHE A 307 10.08 -15.61 9.05
CA PHE A 307 9.62 -16.62 10.00
C PHE A 307 10.03 -18.03 9.59
N THR A 308 10.26 -18.88 10.60
CA THR A 308 10.59 -20.31 10.44
C THR A 308 9.35 -21.21 10.36
N SER A 309 8.18 -20.70 10.73
CA SER A 309 6.91 -21.45 10.66
C SER A 309 5.71 -20.51 10.51
N TYR A 310 4.62 -21.04 9.96
CA TYR A 310 3.33 -20.33 9.90
C TYR A 310 2.82 -19.96 11.30
N TRP A 311 3.10 -20.79 12.30
CA TRP A 311 2.75 -20.48 13.69
C TRP A 311 3.47 -19.21 14.17
N GLY A 312 4.78 -19.11 13.94
CA GLY A 312 5.56 -17.91 14.28
C GLY A 312 5.05 -16.66 13.55
N MET A 313 4.63 -16.82 12.29
CA MET A 313 4.06 -15.72 11.50
C MET A 313 2.71 -15.25 12.05
N PHE A 314 1.77 -16.15 12.34
CA PHE A 314 0.43 -15.78 12.86
C PHE A 314 0.47 -15.27 14.30
N PHE A 315 1.48 -15.68 15.08
CA PHE A 315 1.61 -15.44 16.50
C PHE A 315 2.97 -14.80 16.83
N ALA A 316 3.28 -13.69 16.17
CA ALA A 316 4.57 -12.99 16.28
C ALA A 316 4.81 -12.25 17.62
N LEU A 317 3.79 -12.11 18.47
CA LEU A 317 3.95 -11.53 19.81
C LEU A 317 4.58 -12.53 20.79
N PRO A 318 5.00 -12.11 21.99
CA PRO A 318 5.37 -13.05 23.05
C PRO A 318 4.22 -14.03 23.39
N PRO A 319 4.51 -15.30 23.76
CA PRO A 319 3.49 -16.34 23.92
C PRO A 319 2.32 -15.96 24.84
N PHE A 320 2.61 -15.27 25.95
CA PHE A 320 1.59 -14.77 26.87
C PHE A 320 0.58 -13.87 26.16
N TRP A 321 1.05 -12.87 25.41
CA TRP A 321 0.18 -11.91 24.73
C TRP A 321 -0.62 -12.56 23.61
N ASN A 322 -0.03 -13.49 22.84
CA ASN A 322 -0.76 -14.27 21.85
C ASN A 322 -1.91 -15.04 22.48
N PHE A 323 -1.65 -15.75 23.59
CA PHE A 323 -2.66 -16.54 24.28
C PHE A 323 -3.81 -15.67 24.80
N VAL A 324 -3.48 -14.56 25.47
CA VAL A 324 -4.48 -13.63 26.04
C VAL A 324 -5.34 -13.04 24.92
N ILE A 325 -4.72 -12.47 23.88
CA ILE A 325 -5.43 -11.81 22.77
C ILE A 325 -6.29 -12.81 22.01
N LEU A 326 -5.76 -13.99 21.68
CA LEU A 326 -6.50 -15.02 20.95
C LEU A 326 -7.70 -15.52 21.76
N THR A 327 -7.50 -15.79 23.06
CA THR A 327 -8.58 -16.26 23.95
C THR A 327 -9.71 -15.23 24.03
N LEU A 328 -9.36 -13.96 24.24
CA LEU A 328 -10.33 -12.88 24.27
C LEU A 328 -11.02 -12.71 22.90
N ALA A 329 -10.30 -12.85 21.78
CA ALA A 329 -10.90 -12.78 20.45
C ALA A 329 -11.91 -13.91 20.21
N ILE A 330 -11.61 -15.13 20.65
CA ILE A 330 -12.53 -16.28 20.59
C ILE A 330 -13.78 -16.00 21.44
N ILE A 331 -13.61 -15.51 22.67
CA ILE A 331 -14.74 -15.12 23.55
C ILE A 331 -15.58 -14.05 22.87
N GLY A 332 -14.96 -13.03 22.29
CA GLY A 332 -15.65 -11.94 21.59
C GLY A 332 -16.44 -12.44 20.39
N PHE A 333 -15.84 -13.31 19.56
CA PHE A 333 -16.51 -13.90 18.41
C PHE A 333 -17.70 -14.79 18.84
N ALA A 334 -17.50 -15.65 19.82
CA ALA A 334 -18.55 -16.52 20.36
C ALA A 334 -19.71 -15.71 20.97
N ALA A 335 -19.41 -14.64 21.71
CA ALA A 335 -20.42 -13.75 22.27
C ALA A 335 -21.24 -13.04 21.19
N MET A 336 -20.59 -12.58 20.11
CA MET A 336 -21.29 -11.95 18.98
C MET A 336 -22.15 -12.93 18.19
N ALA A 337 -21.69 -14.17 18.02
CA ALA A 337 -22.48 -15.25 17.45
C ALA A 337 -23.71 -15.58 18.31
N ALA A 338 -23.53 -15.72 19.62
CA ALA A 338 -24.61 -15.98 20.57
C ALA A 338 -25.66 -14.85 20.58
N LYS A 339 -25.22 -13.59 20.47
CA LYS A 339 -26.09 -12.41 20.37
C LYS A 339 -26.65 -12.17 18.96
N ARG A 340 -26.29 -13.00 17.98
CA ARG A 340 -26.64 -12.82 16.55
C ARG A 340 -26.27 -11.43 16.03
N ASN A 341 -25.17 -10.86 16.53
CA ASN A 341 -24.65 -9.58 16.05
C ASN A 341 -23.89 -9.82 14.74
N THR A 342 -24.53 -9.52 13.62
CA THR A 342 -23.98 -9.74 12.27
C THR A 342 -22.63 -9.04 12.08
N SER A 343 -22.45 -7.82 12.59
CA SER A 343 -21.18 -7.08 12.47
C SER A 343 -20.04 -7.75 13.23
N GLY A 344 -20.31 -8.26 14.44
CA GLY A 344 -19.34 -8.98 15.24
C GLY A 344 -19.00 -10.36 14.67
N VAL A 345 -20.01 -11.07 14.14
CA VAL A 345 -19.80 -12.34 13.42
C VAL A 345 -18.97 -12.10 12.16
N TRP A 346 -19.26 -11.03 11.43
CA TRP A 346 -18.51 -10.61 10.24
C TRP A 346 -17.03 -10.37 10.54
N LEU A 347 -16.68 -9.71 11.65
CA LEU A 347 -15.28 -9.53 12.07
C LEU A 347 -14.56 -10.87 12.24
N GLY A 348 -15.20 -11.85 12.90
CA GLY A 348 -14.62 -13.18 13.10
C GLY A 348 -14.45 -13.96 11.81
N VAL A 349 -15.49 -14.00 10.97
CA VAL A 349 -15.42 -14.68 9.66
C VAL A 349 -14.37 -14.04 8.75
N THR A 350 -14.26 -12.71 8.76
CA THR A 350 -13.25 -11.98 7.98
C THR A 350 -11.84 -12.31 8.50
N GLY A 351 -11.62 -12.28 9.81
CA GLY A 351 -10.33 -12.66 10.40
C GLY A 351 -9.92 -14.09 10.03
N LEU A 352 -10.83 -15.06 10.14
CA LEU A 352 -10.58 -16.45 9.74
C LEU A 352 -10.29 -16.59 8.24
N THR A 353 -10.99 -15.82 7.39
CA THR A 353 -10.76 -15.81 5.94
C THR A 353 -9.36 -15.29 5.62
N PHE A 354 -8.91 -14.20 6.26
CA PHE A 354 -7.57 -13.67 6.04
C PHE A 354 -6.47 -14.59 6.61
N ALA A 355 -6.73 -15.28 7.72
CA ALA A 355 -5.83 -16.35 8.19
C ALA A 355 -5.70 -17.47 7.15
N ALA A 356 -6.81 -17.91 6.55
CA ALA A 356 -6.79 -18.89 5.47
C ALA A 356 -6.05 -18.36 4.22
N PHE A 357 -6.28 -17.10 3.83
CA PHE A 357 -5.65 -16.50 2.65
C PHE A 357 -4.14 -16.35 2.78
N VAL A 358 -3.63 -16.00 3.98
CA VAL A 358 -2.19 -15.99 4.25
C VAL A 358 -1.55 -17.35 3.94
N TYR A 359 -2.25 -18.45 4.25
CA TYR A 359 -1.77 -19.81 3.97
C TYR A 359 -2.00 -20.22 2.51
N LEU A 360 -3.21 -19.99 1.97
CA LEU A 360 -3.61 -20.44 0.64
C LEU A 360 -2.92 -19.68 -0.50
N PHE A 361 -2.54 -18.43 -0.29
CA PHE A 361 -1.87 -17.58 -1.29
C PHE A 361 -0.38 -17.43 -1.03
N ASN A 362 0.26 -18.45 -0.46
CA ASN A 362 1.71 -18.51 -0.27
C ASN A 362 2.47 -18.31 -1.59
N ASP A 363 1.98 -18.91 -2.67
CA ASP A 363 2.61 -18.83 -4.00
C ASP A 363 2.05 -17.66 -4.84
N SER A 364 1.46 -16.66 -4.18
CA SER A 364 0.78 -15.48 -4.76
C SER A 364 -0.70 -15.65 -5.10
N LEU A 365 -1.34 -14.54 -5.54
CA LEU A 365 -2.75 -14.53 -5.96
C LEU A 365 -2.93 -15.22 -7.31
N PRO A 366 -4.00 -16.04 -7.49
CA PRO A 366 -4.35 -16.57 -8.81
C PRO A 366 -4.51 -15.45 -9.83
N VAL A 367 -4.14 -15.71 -11.09
CA VAL A 367 -4.23 -14.81 -12.25
C VAL A 367 -3.23 -13.65 -12.24
N ILE A 368 -3.12 -12.90 -11.13
CA ILE A 368 -2.26 -11.69 -11.09
C ILE A 368 -0.80 -12.05 -10.77
N GLY A 369 -0.56 -12.98 -9.84
CA GLY A 369 0.79 -13.48 -9.53
C GLY A 369 1.72 -12.54 -8.75
N LEU A 370 1.24 -11.43 -8.14
CA LEU A 370 2.12 -10.40 -7.55
C LEU A 370 1.88 -10.07 -6.05
N LEU A 371 1.28 -10.97 -5.27
CA LEU A 371 1.07 -10.78 -3.83
C LEU A 371 2.09 -11.54 -2.99
N TRP A 372 2.83 -10.81 -2.16
CA TRP A 372 3.57 -11.40 -1.04
C TRP A 372 2.63 -11.63 0.15
N ASN A 373 2.41 -12.89 0.54
CA ASN A 373 1.38 -13.29 1.52
C ASN A 373 1.43 -12.61 2.91
N PRO A 374 2.57 -12.18 3.48
CA PRO A 374 2.60 -11.57 4.82
C PRO A 374 1.87 -10.24 4.87
N ARG A 375 1.73 -9.59 3.72
CA ARG A 375 0.99 -8.34 3.55
C ARG A 375 -0.50 -8.47 3.86
N LEU A 376 -1.01 -9.70 4.06
CA LEU A 376 -2.37 -9.98 4.51
C LEU A 376 -2.51 -10.09 6.04
N LEU A 377 -1.41 -10.27 6.79
CA LEU A 377 -1.41 -10.35 8.25
C LEU A 377 -1.98 -9.10 8.95
N PRO A 378 -1.74 -7.86 8.47
CA PRO A 378 -2.28 -6.68 9.12
C PRO A 378 -3.82 -6.71 9.21
N MET A 379 -4.51 -7.24 8.19
CA MET A 379 -5.98 -7.41 8.21
C MET A 379 -6.44 -8.42 9.26
N LEU A 380 -5.72 -9.55 9.37
CA LEU A 380 -5.97 -10.55 10.41
C LEU A 380 -5.79 -9.95 11.80
N ASN A 381 -4.68 -9.23 12.02
CA ASN A 381 -4.36 -8.60 13.30
C ASN A 381 -5.40 -7.56 13.71
N MET A 382 -5.84 -6.72 12.78
CA MET A 382 -6.91 -5.74 13.03
C MET A 382 -8.21 -6.43 13.49
N CYS A 383 -8.67 -7.45 12.76
CA CYS A 383 -9.88 -8.19 13.13
C CYS A 383 -9.72 -8.87 14.50
N ARG A 384 -8.57 -9.50 14.74
CA ARG A 384 -8.24 -10.18 16.00
C ARG A 384 -8.26 -9.23 17.19
N TYR A 385 -7.65 -8.05 17.08
CA TYR A 385 -7.60 -7.09 18.18
C TYR A 385 -8.96 -6.46 18.47
N LEU A 386 -9.77 -6.17 17.44
CA LEU A 386 -11.14 -5.69 17.63
C LEU A 386 -12.01 -6.75 18.32
N LEU A 387 -11.88 -8.02 17.95
CA LEU A 387 -12.58 -9.13 18.61
C LEU A 387 -12.12 -9.32 20.05
N ALA A 388 -10.83 -9.17 20.35
CA ALA A 388 -10.31 -9.24 21.71
C ALA A 388 -10.92 -8.15 22.61
N ALA A 389 -11.06 -6.93 22.11
CA ALA A 389 -11.76 -5.86 22.83
C ALA A 389 -13.24 -6.17 23.09
N ILE A 390 -13.94 -6.75 22.11
CA ILE A 390 -15.31 -7.26 22.33
C ILE A 390 -15.29 -8.32 23.43
N GLY A 391 -14.33 -9.26 23.38
CA GLY A 391 -14.17 -10.32 24.37
C GLY A 391 -14.02 -9.82 25.80
N VAL A 392 -13.22 -8.78 26.03
CA VAL A 392 -13.07 -8.16 27.36
C VAL A 392 -14.41 -7.64 27.87
N VAL A 393 -15.13 -6.85 27.05
CA VAL A 393 -16.41 -6.25 27.45
C VAL A 393 -17.48 -7.32 27.68
N GLU A 394 -17.51 -8.35 26.83
CA GLU A 394 -18.50 -9.43 26.89
C GLU A 394 -18.23 -10.42 28.02
N LEU A 395 -16.96 -10.65 28.37
CA LEU A 395 -16.59 -11.46 29.54
C LEU A 395 -17.09 -10.80 30.82
N VAL A 396 -16.88 -9.49 30.98
CA VAL A 396 -17.41 -8.74 32.12
C VAL A 396 -18.95 -8.75 32.12
N ALA A 397 -19.57 -8.58 30.96
CA ALA A 397 -21.02 -8.67 30.85
C ALA A 397 -21.57 -10.07 31.20
N ALA A 398 -20.81 -11.14 30.93
CA ALA A 398 -21.17 -12.50 31.33
C ALA A 398 -21.08 -12.67 32.85
N ILE A 399 -20.00 -12.16 33.48
CA ILE A 399 -19.83 -12.19 34.94
C ILE A 399 -20.97 -11.45 35.64
N VAL A 400 -21.33 -10.25 35.19
CA VAL A 400 -22.45 -9.50 35.78
C VAL A 400 -23.76 -10.28 35.68
N ARG A 401 -24.04 -10.88 34.52
CA ARG A 401 -25.25 -11.72 34.35
C ARG A 401 -25.26 -12.93 35.29
N LEU A 402 -24.11 -13.56 35.55
CA LEU A 402 -24.00 -14.67 36.50
C LEU A 402 -24.28 -14.21 37.93
N VAL A 403 -23.69 -13.09 38.35
CA VAL A 403 -23.93 -12.50 39.68
C VAL A 403 -25.40 -12.14 39.87
N ASP A 404 -26.02 -11.53 38.85
CA ASP A 404 -27.44 -11.17 38.91
C ASP A 404 -28.36 -12.40 38.96
N LEU A 405 -28.02 -13.48 38.24
CA LEU A 405 -28.74 -14.76 38.30
C LEU A 405 -28.65 -15.41 39.70
N GLU A 406 -27.48 -15.38 40.32
CA GLU A 406 -27.29 -15.89 41.69
C GLU A 406 -28.09 -15.06 42.69
N GLU A 407 -28.04 -13.72 42.59
CA GLU A 407 -28.78 -12.81 43.47
C GLU A 407 -30.30 -12.96 43.30
N LEU A 408 -30.78 -13.10 42.06
CA LEU A 408 -32.18 -13.35 41.74
C LEU A 408 -32.63 -14.70 42.35
N THR A 409 -31.83 -15.75 42.19
CA THR A 409 -32.12 -17.07 42.75
C THR A 409 -32.17 -17.03 44.28
N ALA A 410 -31.24 -16.30 44.92
CA ALA A 410 -31.20 -16.14 46.36
C ALA A 410 -32.43 -15.38 46.89
N ARG A 411 -32.85 -14.29 46.22
CA ARG A 411 -34.01 -13.48 46.61
C ARG A 411 -35.33 -14.19 46.35
N LEU A 412 -35.48 -14.90 45.23
CA LEU A 412 -36.65 -15.74 44.97
C LEU A 412 -36.84 -16.82 46.03
N ARG A 413 -35.74 -17.39 46.55
CA ARG A 413 -35.78 -18.34 47.67
C ARG A 413 -36.17 -17.69 49.01
N ARG A 414 -35.90 -16.40 49.20
CA ARG A 414 -36.05 -15.71 50.49
C ARG A 414 -37.39 -15.00 50.63
N ASP A 415 -37.74 -14.20 49.63
CA ASP A 415 -38.75 -13.14 49.80
C ASP A 415 -39.93 -13.24 48.81
N GLY A 416 -39.85 -14.09 47.78
CA GLY A 416 -40.95 -14.35 46.84
C GLY A 416 -41.38 -13.16 45.96
N GLU A 417 -40.62 -12.05 45.95
CA GLU A 417 -40.96 -10.82 45.24
C GLU A 417 -40.55 -10.79 43.75
N ALA A 418 -41.27 -9.95 42.99
CA ALA A 418 -41.33 -9.85 41.54
C ALA A 418 -40.20 -8.98 40.90
N PRO A 419 -39.94 -9.11 39.57
CA PRO A 419 -38.66 -8.79 38.92
C PRO A 419 -38.36 -7.31 38.54
N ALA A 420 -39.28 -6.35 38.71
CA ALA A 420 -39.14 -5.01 38.11
C ALA A 420 -37.97 -4.17 38.67
N LEU A 421 -37.73 -4.17 39.99
CA LEU A 421 -36.60 -3.45 40.60
C LEU A 421 -35.23 -4.08 40.26
N LEU A 422 -35.21 -5.37 39.88
CA LEU A 422 -34.00 -6.08 39.48
C LEU A 422 -33.55 -5.68 38.08
N GLU A 423 -34.47 -5.40 37.15
CA GLU A 423 -34.13 -4.93 35.80
C GLU A 423 -33.44 -3.56 35.81
N GLU A 424 -33.95 -2.61 36.61
CA GLU A 424 -33.34 -1.27 36.73
C GLU A 424 -31.94 -1.32 37.38
N HIS A 425 -31.78 -2.16 38.42
CA HIS A 425 -30.47 -2.41 39.04
C HIS A 425 -29.52 -3.14 38.09
N HIS A 426 -30.01 -4.10 37.30
CA HIS A 426 -29.23 -4.84 36.30
C HIS A 426 -28.66 -3.90 35.25
N GLU A 427 -29.49 -3.05 34.63
CA GLU A 427 -29.06 -2.10 33.59
C GLU A 427 -28.00 -1.13 34.11
N SER A 428 -28.21 -0.58 35.33
CA SER A 428 -27.24 0.31 35.97
C SER A 428 -25.93 -0.40 36.32
N ARG A 429 -26.00 -1.62 36.86
CA ARG A 429 -24.83 -2.45 37.22
C ARG A 429 -24.05 -2.87 35.98
N MET A 430 -24.73 -3.31 34.93
CA MET A 430 -24.16 -3.68 33.64
C MET A 430 -23.46 -2.48 32.98
N PHE A 431 -24.11 -1.32 32.96
CA PHE A 431 -23.52 -0.09 32.43
C PHE A 431 -22.24 0.28 33.18
N ASN A 432 -22.27 0.27 34.52
CA ASN A 432 -21.12 0.61 35.36
C ASN A 432 -19.98 -0.40 35.20
N ALA A 433 -20.28 -1.70 35.19
CA ALA A 433 -19.28 -2.75 35.06
C ALA A 433 -18.58 -2.71 33.69
N ARG A 434 -19.34 -2.57 32.60
CA ARG A 434 -18.75 -2.44 31.26
C ARG A 434 -17.93 -1.16 31.13
N THR A 435 -18.43 -0.03 31.67
CA THR A 435 -17.67 1.23 31.68
C THR A 435 -16.38 1.09 32.47
N GLY A 436 -16.43 0.49 33.66
CA GLY A 436 -15.27 0.22 34.50
C GLY A 436 -14.26 -0.66 33.79
N ALA A 437 -14.70 -1.73 33.12
CA ALA A 437 -13.84 -2.60 32.33
C ALA A 437 -13.15 -1.86 31.17
N ALA A 438 -13.88 -1.00 30.46
CA ALA A 438 -13.31 -0.18 29.40
C ALA A 438 -12.26 0.79 29.95
N ILE A 439 -12.54 1.49 31.06
CA ILE A 439 -11.60 2.42 31.69
C ILE A 439 -10.36 1.70 32.20
N VAL A 440 -10.52 0.66 33.01
CA VAL A 440 -9.41 -0.11 33.60
C VAL A 440 -8.58 -0.77 32.51
N GLY A 441 -9.23 -1.43 31.53
CA GLY A 441 -8.54 -2.05 30.41
C GLY A 441 -7.74 -1.03 29.58
N SER A 442 -8.31 0.14 29.31
CA SER A 442 -7.61 1.20 28.56
C SER A 442 -6.47 1.81 29.37
N LEU A 443 -6.64 2.01 30.68
CA LEU A 443 -5.56 2.48 31.56
C LEU A 443 -4.40 1.50 31.60
N LEU A 444 -4.67 0.19 31.70
CA LEU A 444 -3.64 -0.84 31.63
C LEU A 444 -2.89 -0.77 30.29
N VAL A 445 -3.62 -0.65 29.17
CA VAL A 445 -3.00 -0.48 27.85
C VAL A 445 -2.11 0.76 27.81
N PHE A 446 -2.59 1.92 28.28
CA PHE A 446 -1.79 3.15 28.28
C PHE A 446 -0.57 3.05 29.20
N ILE A 447 -0.68 2.36 30.34
CA ILE A 447 0.46 2.11 31.22
C ILE A 447 1.48 1.19 30.53
N THR A 448 1.04 0.10 29.91
CA THR A 448 1.91 -0.83 29.17
C THR A 448 2.61 -0.13 28.01
N LEU A 449 1.89 0.67 27.22
CA LEU A 449 2.46 1.44 26.12
C LEU A 449 3.39 2.53 26.65
N GLY A 450 3.00 3.27 27.68
CA GLY A 450 3.83 4.29 28.31
C GLY A 450 5.13 3.71 28.86
N TRP A 451 5.08 2.51 29.44
CA TRP A 451 6.26 1.76 29.88
C TRP A 451 7.14 1.37 28.68
N ARG A 452 6.56 0.74 27.64
CA ARG A 452 7.28 0.32 26.42
C ARG A 452 7.97 1.48 25.70
N PHE A 453 7.36 2.65 25.69
CA PHE A 453 7.92 3.86 25.08
C PHE A 453 8.71 4.75 26.06
N GLN A 454 8.74 4.39 27.34
CA GLN A 454 9.46 5.09 28.42
C GLN A 454 9.02 6.56 28.58
N VAL A 455 7.71 6.78 28.52
CA VAL A 455 7.07 8.11 28.56
C VAL A 455 6.03 8.23 29.68
N LEU A 456 6.01 7.31 30.64
CA LEU A 456 5.14 7.42 31.81
C LEU A 456 5.47 8.70 32.61
N PRO A 457 4.44 9.37 33.15
CA PRO A 457 4.65 10.54 33.98
C PRO A 457 5.49 10.17 35.21
N PHE A 458 6.44 11.03 35.57
CA PHE A 458 7.41 10.81 36.65
C PHE A 458 8.41 9.68 36.41
N GLY A 459 8.43 9.09 35.21
CA GLY A 459 9.48 8.14 34.85
C GLY A 459 10.81 8.84 34.60
N SER A 460 11.92 8.19 34.97
CA SER A 460 13.27 8.68 34.74
C SER A 460 14.15 7.58 34.15
N VAL A 461 15.16 7.97 33.39
CA VAL A 461 16.22 7.06 32.95
C VAL A 461 17.45 7.33 33.81
N THR A 462 17.99 6.30 34.46
CA THR A 462 19.24 6.34 35.21
C THR A 462 20.28 5.47 34.53
N ASP A 463 21.52 5.91 34.46
CA ASP A 463 22.63 5.13 33.92
C ASP A 463 23.80 5.19 34.90
N GLU A 464 23.98 4.10 35.65
CA GLU A 464 25.05 3.95 36.64
C GLU A 464 26.26 3.18 36.07
N GLY A 465 26.37 3.06 34.75
CA GLY A 465 27.50 2.40 34.08
C GLY A 465 27.35 0.88 33.90
N GLN A 466 26.20 0.30 34.27
CA GLN A 466 25.83 -1.10 33.97
C GLN A 466 24.75 -1.23 32.89
N GLY A 467 24.40 -0.11 32.25
CA GLY A 467 23.32 0.00 31.28
C GLY A 467 22.22 0.93 31.79
N ALA A 468 21.63 1.70 30.89
CA ALA A 468 20.55 2.61 31.24
C ALA A 468 19.29 1.83 31.65
N GLU A 469 18.66 2.24 32.76
CA GLU A 469 17.43 1.68 33.30
C GLU A 469 16.33 2.74 33.31
N TYR A 470 15.11 2.33 32.96
CA TYR A 470 13.91 3.16 33.05
C TYR A 470 13.16 2.82 34.33
N ASN A 471 12.98 3.84 35.16
CA ASN A 471 12.33 3.74 36.47
C ASN A 471 10.98 4.45 36.44
N TRP A 472 9.97 3.82 37.00
CA TRP A 472 8.67 4.45 37.27
C TRP A 472 8.16 4.00 38.63
N GLY A 473 8.45 4.79 39.67
CA GLY A 473 8.15 4.43 41.06
C GLY A 473 8.95 3.19 41.48
N PRO A 474 8.30 2.10 41.96
CA PRO A 474 8.99 0.87 42.38
C PRO A 474 9.30 -0.09 41.23
N PHE A 475 8.95 0.28 39.99
CA PHE A 475 9.18 -0.56 38.82
C PHE A 475 10.42 -0.09 38.07
N GLU A 476 11.31 -1.03 37.75
CA GLU A 476 12.57 -0.79 37.05
C GLU A 476 12.66 -1.76 35.87
N GLY A 477 13.30 -1.33 34.77
CA GLY A 477 13.55 -2.20 33.64
C GLY A 477 14.53 -1.61 32.62
N PRO A 478 15.04 -2.41 31.67
CA PRO A 478 16.09 -1.96 30.76
C PRO A 478 15.64 -0.81 29.84
N ALA A 479 16.36 0.31 29.84
CA ALA A 479 16.05 1.45 28.97
C ALA A 479 16.35 1.16 27.48
N GLY A 480 17.21 0.18 27.19
CA GLY A 480 17.42 -0.32 25.82
C GLY A 480 16.18 -0.94 25.17
N SER A 481 15.13 -1.20 25.96
CA SER A 481 13.82 -1.68 25.49
C SER A 481 12.85 -0.54 25.14
N LYS A 482 13.33 0.60 24.65
CA LYS A 482 12.45 1.66 24.15
C LYS A 482 11.86 1.26 22.79
N GLY A 483 10.56 1.50 22.57
CA GLY A 483 9.94 1.34 21.25
C GLY A 483 10.69 2.17 20.19
N PHE A 484 11.04 1.57 19.05
CA PHE A 484 11.91 2.19 18.04
C PHE A 484 11.16 3.06 17.05
N VAL A 485 9.84 2.87 16.93
CA VAL A 485 8.96 3.59 15.99
C VAL A 485 9.08 5.11 16.13
N ASP A 486 9.23 5.60 17.37
CA ASP A 486 9.46 7.01 17.68
C ASP A 486 10.78 7.54 17.11
N GLY A 487 11.83 6.72 17.12
CA GLY A 487 13.12 7.04 16.50
C GLY A 487 13.04 7.07 14.98
N TRP A 488 12.22 6.21 14.38
CA TRP A 488 12.09 6.12 12.92
C TRP A 488 11.37 7.33 12.32
N ALA A 489 10.32 7.85 12.97
CA ALA A 489 9.68 9.08 12.54
C ALA A 489 10.64 10.28 12.59
N ARG A 490 11.47 10.40 13.64
CA ARG A 490 12.51 11.44 13.70
C ARG A 490 13.54 11.28 12.61
N TRP A 491 13.96 10.04 12.34
CA TRP A 491 14.83 9.74 11.23
C TRP A 491 14.18 10.24 9.95
N ASN A 492 13.03 9.71 9.52
CA ASN A 492 12.44 10.09 8.24
C ASN A 492 12.21 11.61 8.08
N PHE A 493 11.71 12.28 9.12
CA PHE A 493 11.24 13.66 9.01
C PHE A 493 12.31 14.73 9.28
N SER A 494 13.47 14.39 9.83
CA SER A 494 14.64 15.29 9.72
C SER A 494 15.11 15.42 8.27
N GLY A 495 14.67 14.50 7.40
CA GLY A 495 14.84 14.57 5.95
C GLY A 495 16.24 14.23 5.47
N TYR A 496 16.48 14.44 4.17
CA TYR A 496 17.80 14.37 3.57
C TYR A 496 18.70 15.49 4.12
N GLU A 497 18.14 16.69 4.27
CA GLU A 497 18.81 17.90 4.72
C GLU A 497 19.32 17.79 6.16
N GLY A 498 18.64 17.00 7.00
CA GLY A 498 19.05 16.74 8.38
C GLY A 498 20.13 15.67 8.54
N ARG A 499 20.68 15.10 7.45
CA ARG A 499 21.75 14.09 7.53
C ARG A 499 23.11 14.74 7.72
N ALA A 500 23.95 14.09 8.53
CA ALA A 500 25.35 14.48 8.65
C ALA A 500 26.10 14.42 7.32
N SER A 501 25.72 13.49 6.42
CA SER A 501 26.31 13.34 5.08
C SER A 501 25.56 14.09 3.98
N TYR A 502 24.67 15.05 4.32
CA TYR A 502 23.88 15.77 3.31
C TYR A 502 24.76 16.55 2.31
N GLY A 503 25.84 17.19 2.77
CA GLY A 503 26.76 17.90 1.87
C GLY A 503 27.35 16.99 0.79
N GLU A 504 27.78 15.79 1.16
CA GLU A 504 28.30 14.80 0.21
C GLU A 504 27.24 14.36 -0.81
N TYR A 505 26.01 14.11 -0.36
CA TYR A 505 24.89 13.78 -1.25
C TYR A 505 24.55 14.91 -2.21
N HIS A 506 24.42 16.12 -1.66
CA HIS A 506 24.10 17.33 -2.41
C HIS A 506 25.16 17.59 -3.49
N ASP A 507 26.44 17.52 -3.14
CA ASP A 507 27.55 17.79 -4.08
C ASP A 507 27.61 16.74 -5.20
N LEU A 508 27.30 15.48 -4.90
CA LEU A 508 27.18 14.43 -5.92
C LEU A 508 26.03 14.71 -6.89
N VAL A 509 24.85 15.06 -6.37
CA VAL A 509 23.68 15.42 -7.18
C VAL A 509 23.97 16.64 -8.07
N GLN A 510 24.61 17.68 -7.53
CA GLN A 510 25.01 18.85 -8.31
C GLN A 510 26.06 18.52 -9.37
N THR A 511 27.00 17.62 -9.05
CA THR A 511 27.98 17.12 -10.02
C THR A 511 27.27 16.44 -11.19
N MET A 512 26.32 15.55 -10.92
CA MET A 512 25.52 14.89 -11.95
C MET A 512 24.69 15.89 -12.77
N LYS A 513 24.08 16.89 -12.12
CA LYS A 513 23.36 17.97 -12.82
C LYS A 513 24.27 18.70 -13.82
N GLY A 514 25.45 19.13 -13.37
CA GLY A 514 26.42 19.82 -14.23
C GLY A 514 26.96 18.94 -15.37
N LEU A 515 27.11 17.63 -15.15
CA LEU A 515 27.44 16.68 -16.22
C LEU A 515 26.30 16.57 -17.24
N GLY A 516 25.05 16.50 -16.79
CA GLY A 516 23.87 16.53 -17.66
C GLY A 516 23.81 17.78 -18.54
N GLU A 517 24.14 18.95 -17.98
CA GLU A 517 24.17 20.22 -18.72
C GLU A 517 25.34 20.33 -19.70
N SER A 518 26.53 19.83 -19.34
CA SER A 518 27.76 20.00 -20.13
C SER A 518 28.01 18.90 -21.15
N ARG A 519 27.56 17.67 -20.87
CA ARG A 519 27.75 16.49 -21.73
C ARG A 519 26.43 15.98 -22.29
N GLY A 520 25.30 16.38 -21.73
CA GLY A 520 23.96 16.00 -22.18
C GLY A 520 23.25 15.08 -21.17
N CYS A 521 21.92 15.15 -21.17
CA CYS A 521 21.07 14.33 -20.32
C CYS A 521 21.26 12.82 -20.58
N GLY A 522 20.93 12.00 -19.59
CA GLY A 522 21.14 10.55 -19.68
C GLY A 522 20.75 9.80 -18.41
N ARG A 523 20.70 8.48 -18.50
CA ARG A 523 20.41 7.60 -17.36
C ARG A 523 21.70 7.31 -16.60
N ALA A 524 21.61 7.29 -15.27
CA ALA A 524 22.73 6.96 -14.38
C ALA A 524 22.48 5.65 -13.63
N LEU A 525 23.43 4.71 -13.73
CA LEU A 525 23.52 3.57 -12.83
C LEU A 525 24.51 3.91 -11.73
N TRP A 526 24.10 3.70 -10.48
CA TRP A 526 24.94 3.92 -9.31
C TRP A 526 25.19 2.59 -8.60
N GLU A 527 26.40 2.44 -8.05
CA GLU A 527 26.77 1.27 -7.27
C GLU A 527 25.89 1.16 -6.01
N ASN A 528 25.24 0.00 -5.87
CA ASN A 528 24.52 -0.33 -4.65
C ASN A 528 25.53 -0.78 -3.58
N TYR A 529 25.58 -0.08 -2.45
CA TYR A 529 26.40 -0.46 -1.32
C TYR A 529 25.74 -0.03 0.00
N GLU A 530 26.04 -0.75 1.07
CA GLU A 530 25.42 -0.56 2.40
C GLU A 530 25.60 0.87 2.94
N GLY A 531 26.67 1.58 2.55
CA GLY A 531 26.94 2.92 3.04
C GLY A 531 26.02 4.01 2.47
N ASN A 532 25.17 3.71 1.47
CA ASN A 532 24.17 4.66 0.97
C ASN A 532 23.19 5.13 2.06
N ASP A 533 22.93 4.30 3.08
CA ASP A 533 22.00 4.63 4.17
C ASP A 533 22.42 5.88 4.97
N LYS A 534 23.70 6.29 4.91
CA LYS A 534 24.18 7.53 5.53
C LYS A 534 23.50 8.79 4.98
N TYR A 535 22.94 8.72 3.77
CA TYR A 535 22.13 9.78 3.16
C TYR A 535 20.67 9.75 3.59
N GLY A 536 20.28 8.83 4.49
CA GLY A 536 18.94 8.70 5.05
C GLY A 536 18.18 7.45 4.57
N THR A 537 18.57 6.87 3.44
CA THR A 537 18.05 5.61 2.91
C THR A 537 19.03 5.03 1.90
N THR A 538 19.10 3.70 1.79
CA THR A 538 19.90 3.00 0.77
C THR A 538 19.48 3.34 -0.67
N MET A 539 18.31 3.95 -0.85
CA MET A 539 17.70 4.29 -2.14
C MET A 539 17.85 5.77 -2.52
N ALA A 540 18.73 6.53 -1.84
CA ALA A 540 18.83 7.98 -2.01
C ALA A 540 19.07 8.44 -3.45
N LEU A 541 19.79 7.65 -4.26
CA LEU A 541 20.12 7.97 -5.65
C LEU A 541 19.01 7.61 -6.66
N MET A 542 17.91 6.98 -6.22
CA MET A 542 16.68 6.93 -7.03
C MET A 542 16.10 8.34 -7.28
N LEU A 543 16.43 9.32 -6.43
CA LEU A 543 15.97 10.71 -6.57
C LEU A 543 16.83 11.59 -7.49
N LEU A 544 17.87 11.07 -8.14
CA LEU A 544 18.59 11.84 -9.17
C LEU A 544 17.67 12.61 -10.14
N PRO A 545 16.61 11.99 -10.73
CA PRO A 545 15.68 12.72 -11.59
C PRO A 545 14.90 13.81 -10.86
N PHE A 546 14.56 13.62 -9.59
CA PHE A 546 13.85 14.62 -8.79
C PHE A 546 14.69 15.88 -8.57
N TRP A 547 16.01 15.74 -8.39
CA TRP A 547 16.91 16.87 -8.14
C TRP A 547 17.51 17.50 -9.41
N THR A 548 17.46 16.78 -10.53
CA THR A 548 18.04 17.20 -11.81
C THR A 548 16.99 17.53 -12.87
N ASP A 549 15.74 17.73 -12.45
CA ASP A 549 14.61 18.08 -13.31
C ASP A 549 14.41 17.06 -14.47
N GLY A 550 14.71 15.78 -14.19
CA GLY A 550 14.63 14.68 -15.15
C GLY A 550 15.78 14.61 -16.16
N CYS A 551 16.75 15.52 -16.15
CA CYS A 551 17.88 15.47 -17.09
C CYS A 551 18.82 14.29 -16.79
N VAL A 552 19.10 14.02 -15.51
CA VAL A 552 19.79 12.78 -15.10
C VAL A 552 18.78 11.83 -14.49
N GLY A 553 18.35 10.85 -15.28
CA GLY A 553 17.54 9.73 -14.80
C GLY A 553 18.33 8.80 -13.89
N SER A 554 17.65 7.99 -13.10
CA SER A 554 18.25 6.92 -12.30
C SER A 554 17.88 5.58 -12.92
N SER A 555 18.81 4.69 -13.19
CA SER A 555 18.46 3.40 -13.79
C SER A 555 17.62 2.53 -12.84
N GLU A 556 17.69 2.81 -11.53
CA GLU A 556 16.86 2.22 -10.48
C GLU A 556 15.83 3.22 -9.91
N GLY A 557 14.66 2.72 -9.52
CA GLY A 557 13.56 3.52 -8.98
C GLY A 557 12.68 2.72 -8.03
N LEU A 558 11.77 3.36 -7.28
CA LEU A 558 11.01 2.64 -6.26
C LEU A 558 9.97 1.64 -6.82
N PHE A 559 9.45 1.92 -8.01
CA PHE A 559 8.31 1.19 -8.58
C PHE A 559 8.75 -0.02 -9.41
N PHE A 560 9.36 -1.00 -8.76
CA PHE A 560 9.99 -2.17 -9.38
C PHE A 560 9.05 -2.91 -10.35
N GLU A 561 7.84 -3.23 -9.91
CA GLU A 561 6.89 -4.02 -10.68
C GLU A 561 6.29 -3.25 -11.88
N ALA A 562 6.51 -1.94 -11.98
CA ALA A 562 5.87 -1.13 -13.01
C ALA A 562 6.51 -1.25 -14.40
N ALA A 563 7.80 -1.58 -14.49
CA ALA A 563 8.54 -1.61 -15.74
C ALA A 563 8.97 -3.03 -16.11
N GLY A 564 8.75 -3.44 -17.37
CA GLY A 564 9.22 -4.74 -17.87
C GLY A 564 10.74 -4.86 -18.00
N THR A 565 11.45 -3.74 -17.83
CA THR A 565 12.91 -3.62 -17.89
C THR A 565 13.61 -3.81 -16.54
N THR A 566 12.86 -3.83 -15.44
CA THR A 566 13.38 -3.96 -14.07
C THR A 566 14.35 -5.14 -13.88
N PRO A 567 14.08 -6.37 -14.37
CA PRO A 567 15.00 -7.49 -14.18
C PRO A 567 16.39 -7.24 -14.80
N TYR A 568 16.42 -6.58 -15.96
CA TYR A 568 17.65 -6.32 -16.71
C TYR A 568 18.48 -5.21 -16.08
N HIS A 569 17.83 -4.19 -15.49
CA HIS A 569 18.53 -3.23 -14.63
C HIS A 569 19.23 -3.95 -13.49
N PHE A 570 18.57 -4.86 -12.77
CA PHE A 570 19.21 -5.54 -11.65
C PHE A 570 20.37 -6.46 -12.06
N LEU A 571 20.35 -7.02 -13.29
CA LEU A 571 21.52 -7.70 -13.87
C LEU A 571 22.70 -6.72 -14.09
N ALA A 572 22.43 -5.53 -14.64
CA ALA A 572 23.43 -4.47 -14.81
C ALA A 572 23.97 -3.96 -13.46
N ALA A 573 23.08 -3.67 -12.51
CA ALA A 573 23.44 -3.19 -11.19
C ALA A 573 24.28 -4.22 -10.41
N GLY A 574 23.95 -5.50 -10.49
CA GLY A 574 24.79 -6.58 -9.97
C GLY A 574 26.19 -6.56 -10.59
N ALA A 575 26.26 -6.55 -11.92
CA ALA A 575 27.55 -6.58 -12.63
C ALA A 575 28.43 -5.36 -12.34
N MET A 576 27.83 -4.20 -12.07
CA MET A 576 28.57 -2.97 -11.78
C MET A 576 28.84 -2.73 -10.30
N SER A 577 28.21 -3.46 -9.37
CA SER A 577 28.41 -3.23 -7.93
C SER A 577 29.31 -4.28 -7.30
N LYS A 578 30.09 -3.92 -6.28
CA LYS A 578 30.84 -4.88 -5.46
C LYS A 578 29.92 -6.01 -4.95
N GLN A 579 28.75 -5.64 -4.44
CA GLN A 579 27.70 -6.54 -3.99
C GLN A 579 26.35 -5.83 -4.16
N SER A 580 25.35 -6.53 -4.69
CA SER A 580 23.99 -6.00 -4.88
C SER A 580 22.96 -6.81 -4.08
N SER A 581 21.84 -6.18 -3.72
CA SER A 581 20.73 -6.80 -2.98
C SER A 581 19.95 -7.83 -3.81
N ASN A 582 20.02 -7.75 -5.14
CA ASN A 582 19.47 -8.72 -6.08
C ASN A 582 17.97 -9.07 -5.82
N PRO A 583 17.07 -8.06 -5.82
CA PRO A 583 15.70 -8.20 -5.32
C PRO A 583 14.78 -9.03 -6.21
N VAL A 584 15.05 -9.11 -7.52
CA VAL A 584 14.32 -10.02 -8.42
C VAL A 584 14.91 -11.42 -8.24
N ARG A 585 14.12 -12.36 -7.70
CA ARG A 585 14.59 -13.71 -7.42
C ARG A 585 14.81 -14.50 -8.72
N GLU A 586 15.54 -15.61 -8.62
CA GLU A 586 15.83 -16.55 -9.73
C GLU A 586 16.67 -15.99 -10.90
N LEU A 587 17.03 -14.71 -10.93
CA LEU A 587 17.95 -14.21 -11.94
C LEU A 587 19.37 -14.78 -11.75
N ARG A 588 20.12 -14.81 -12.85
CA ARG A 588 21.50 -15.30 -12.95
C ARG A 588 22.46 -14.13 -12.77
N TYR A 589 22.57 -13.61 -11.56
CA TYR A 589 23.41 -12.46 -11.26
C TYR A 589 24.91 -12.77 -11.41
N VAL A 590 25.63 -11.83 -12.00
CA VAL A 590 27.09 -11.74 -11.94
C VAL A 590 27.41 -10.46 -11.18
N ASN A 591 28.24 -10.54 -10.14
CA ASN A 591 28.60 -9.37 -9.33
C ASN A 591 29.99 -8.86 -9.68
N ASN A 592 30.16 -7.54 -9.69
CA ASN A 592 31.44 -6.85 -9.80
C ASN A 592 32.30 -7.30 -11.01
N ASN A 593 31.68 -7.32 -12.19
CA ASN A 593 32.32 -7.60 -13.47
C ASN A 593 31.92 -6.50 -14.47
N PRO A 594 32.67 -5.39 -14.53
CA PRO A 594 32.29 -4.24 -15.37
C PRO A 594 32.40 -4.53 -16.86
N SER A 595 33.19 -5.53 -17.30
CA SER A 595 33.23 -5.92 -18.72
C SER A 595 31.85 -6.43 -19.19
N ILE A 596 31.19 -7.24 -18.36
CA ILE A 596 29.81 -7.66 -18.58
C ILE A 596 28.83 -6.50 -18.34
N GLY A 597 29.03 -5.74 -17.26
CA GLY A 597 28.11 -4.67 -16.87
C GLY A 597 28.03 -3.53 -17.90
N VAL A 598 29.14 -3.17 -18.57
CA VAL A 598 29.15 -2.18 -19.67
C VAL A 598 28.31 -2.66 -20.84
N SER A 599 28.35 -3.94 -21.21
CA SER A 599 27.49 -4.45 -22.29
C SER A 599 26.01 -4.31 -21.92
N TYR A 600 25.64 -4.63 -20.68
CA TYR A 600 24.26 -4.47 -20.22
C TYR A 600 23.84 -3.00 -20.18
N MET A 601 24.72 -2.10 -19.71
CA MET A 601 24.45 -0.66 -19.67
C MET A 601 24.22 -0.08 -21.08
N ARG A 602 25.00 -0.51 -22.08
CA ARG A 602 24.79 -0.12 -23.49
C ARG A 602 23.40 -0.52 -23.98
N GLU A 603 23.01 -1.78 -23.79
CA GLU A 603 21.70 -2.27 -24.23
C GLU A 603 20.53 -1.59 -23.50
N LEU A 604 20.75 -1.13 -22.27
CA LEU A 604 19.77 -0.38 -21.49
C LEU A 604 19.81 1.13 -21.73
N GLY A 605 20.73 1.64 -22.56
CA GLY A 605 20.90 3.07 -22.81
C GLY A 605 21.32 3.84 -21.55
N ILE A 606 22.16 3.24 -20.72
CA ILE A 606 22.69 3.86 -19.49
C ILE A 606 24.00 4.55 -19.82
N ARG A 607 24.03 5.87 -19.64
CA ARG A 607 25.13 6.74 -20.06
C ARG A 607 26.14 7.00 -18.96
N TYR A 608 25.68 7.09 -17.72
CA TYR A 608 26.53 7.42 -16.58
C TYR A 608 26.63 6.23 -15.63
N TYR A 609 27.84 5.92 -15.18
CA TYR A 609 28.08 4.96 -14.12
C TYR A 609 28.75 5.64 -12.93
N MET A 610 28.21 5.44 -11.72
CA MET A 610 28.70 6.04 -10.48
C MET A 610 29.21 4.93 -9.56
N ALA A 611 30.52 4.83 -9.38
CA ALA A 611 31.17 3.85 -8.49
C ALA A 611 31.62 4.50 -7.18
N VAL A 612 31.68 3.73 -6.09
CA VAL A 612 32.04 4.27 -4.76
C VAL A 612 32.92 3.35 -3.94
N THR A 613 32.78 2.02 -4.08
CA THR A 613 33.65 1.10 -3.37
C THR A 613 35.02 1.03 -4.05
N PRO A 614 36.13 0.92 -3.28
CA PRO A 614 37.46 0.77 -3.86
C PRO A 614 37.56 -0.40 -4.86
N GLU A 615 36.85 -1.50 -4.59
CA GLU A 615 36.87 -2.68 -5.44
C GLU A 615 36.16 -2.47 -6.79
N ALA A 616 35.00 -1.80 -6.80
CA ALA A 616 34.29 -1.49 -8.04
C ALA A 616 35.02 -0.40 -8.84
N ILE A 617 35.59 0.60 -8.16
CA ILE A 617 36.42 1.64 -8.78
C ILE A 617 37.65 1.02 -9.44
N SER A 618 38.40 0.16 -8.74
CA SER A 618 39.61 -0.48 -9.30
C SER A 618 39.32 -1.25 -10.57
N LYS A 619 38.23 -2.03 -10.60
CA LYS A 619 37.87 -2.80 -11.80
C LYS A 619 37.34 -1.93 -12.94
N ALA A 620 36.63 -0.85 -12.63
CA ALA A 620 36.20 0.12 -13.63
C ALA A 620 37.42 0.84 -14.25
N ASP A 621 38.42 1.19 -13.45
CA ASP A 621 39.67 1.81 -13.90
C ASP A 621 40.50 0.86 -14.78
N GLU A 622 40.61 -0.40 -14.39
CA GLU A 622 41.26 -1.44 -15.21
C GLU A 622 40.58 -1.58 -16.57
N LEU A 623 39.24 -1.54 -16.60
CA LEU A 623 38.47 -1.64 -17.84
C LEU A 623 38.61 -0.38 -18.71
N GLU A 624 38.58 0.81 -18.11
CA GLU A 624 38.86 2.08 -18.79
C GLU A 624 40.24 2.05 -19.46
N LEU A 625 41.28 1.65 -18.72
CA LEU A 625 42.65 1.54 -19.25
C LEU A 625 42.77 0.52 -20.39
N ALA A 626 41.96 -0.52 -20.38
CA ALA A 626 41.87 -1.51 -21.45
C ALA A 626 41.01 -1.06 -22.65
N GLY A 627 40.44 0.15 -22.62
CA GLY A 627 39.54 0.65 -23.66
C GLY A 627 38.15 -0.01 -23.66
N GLY A 628 37.74 -0.60 -22.55
CA GLY A 628 36.51 -1.39 -22.42
C GLY A 628 35.21 -0.58 -22.30
N GLY A 629 35.16 0.63 -22.87
CA GLY A 629 33.94 1.41 -23.01
C GLY A 629 33.54 2.30 -21.82
N LEU A 630 34.44 2.51 -20.86
CA LEU A 630 34.29 3.49 -19.78
C LEU A 630 35.29 4.64 -19.95
N ALA A 631 34.86 5.85 -19.60
CA ALA A 631 35.74 7.02 -19.50
C ALA A 631 35.44 7.78 -18.21
N THR A 632 36.41 7.98 -17.34
CA THR A 632 36.26 8.80 -16.13
C THR A 632 35.98 10.25 -16.52
N ILE A 633 34.91 10.83 -15.97
CA ILE A 633 34.51 12.23 -16.28
C ILE A 633 34.45 13.14 -15.05
N ALA A 634 34.28 12.58 -13.84
CA ALA A 634 34.24 13.36 -12.61
C ALA A 634 34.54 12.50 -11.37
N THR A 635 34.88 13.19 -10.28
CA THR A 635 34.93 12.64 -8.92
C THR A 635 34.21 13.60 -8.00
N SER A 636 33.33 13.10 -7.13
CA SER A 636 32.62 13.88 -6.12
C SER A 636 32.60 13.14 -4.79
N GLY A 637 33.35 13.64 -3.81
CA GLY A 637 33.60 12.92 -2.56
C GLY A 637 34.18 11.52 -2.83
N PRO A 638 33.58 10.44 -2.28
CA PRO A 638 34.03 9.07 -2.53
C PRO A 638 33.57 8.51 -3.87
N TRP A 639 32.71 9.21 -4.62
CA TRP A 639 32.15 8.73 -5.87
C TRP A 639 33.03 9.08 -7.05
N LYS A 640 33.27 8.10 -7.93
CA LYS A 640 33.90 8.27 -9.23
C LYS A 640 32.87 8.02 -10.33
N VAL A 641 32.74 8.96 -11.26
CA VAL A 641 31.73 8.95 -12.31
C VAL A 641 32.39 8.68 -13.66
N TYR A 642 31.81 7.73 -14.40
CA TYR A 642 32.25 7.32 -15.73
C TYR A 642 31.14 7.57 -16.75
N GLU A 643 31.54 7.94 -17.97
CA GLU A 643 30.70 7.90 -19.17
C GLU A 643 30.83 6.53 -19.83
N VAL A 644 29.69 5.97 -20.23
CA VAL A 644 29.59 4.69 -20.95
C VAL A 644 29.47 4.98 -22.45
N ALA A 645 30.43 4.52 -23.23
CA ALA A 645 30.39 4.65 -24.70
C ALA A 645 29.27 3.79 -25.32
N GLU A 646 28.73 4.22 -26.46
CA GLU A 646 27.70 3.50 -27.25
C GLU A 646 26.35 3.30 -26.50
N SER A 647 25.98 4.29 -25.70
CA SER A 647 24.78 4.29 -24.83
C SER A 647 23.60 5.10 -25.40
N GLU A 648 23.61 5.42 -26.70
CA GLU A 648 22.57 6.17 -27.39
C GLU A 648 21.19 5.52 -27.22
N ILE A 649 20.14 6.33 -27.09
CA ILE A 649 18.78 5.81 -26.86
C ILE A 649 18.12 5.31 -28.16
N VAL A 650 18.44 5.94 -29.29
CA VAL A 650 17.90 5.58 -30.61
C VAL A 650 19.07 5.15 -31.48
N VAL A 651 19.05 3.90 -31.93
CA VAL A 651 20.18 3.24 -32.61
C VAL A 651 19.69 2.53 -33.87
N PRO A 652 20.32 2.74 -35.03
CA PRO A 652 20.02 1.97 -36.23
C PRO A 652 20.38 0.49 -36.04
N LEU A 653 19.59 -0.43 -36.59
CA LEU A 653 19.95 -1.85 -36.60
C LEU A 653 20.75 -2.19 -37.86
N ASP A 654 21.77 -3.03 -37.69
CA ASP A 654 22.59 -3.61 -38.76
C ASP A 654 22.07 -4.96 -39.25
N THR A 655 21.25 -5.63 -38.42
CA THR A 655 20.69 -6.96 -38.66
C THR A 655 19.19 -6.95 -38.46
N GLN A 656 18.45 -7.56 -39.38
CA GLN A 656 17.00 -7.64 -39.30
C GLN A 656 16.57 -8.45 -38.05
N PRO A 657 15.62 -7.94 -37.23
CA PRO A 657 15.07 -8.69 -36.12
C PRO A 657 14.36 -9.99 -36.56
N VAL A 658 14.23 -10.92 -35.61
CA VAL A 658 13.48 -12.18 -35.78
C VAL A 658 12.30 -12.23 -34.83
N VAL A 659 11.15 -12.72 -35.29
CA VAL A 659 9.94 -12.86 -34.48
C VAL A 659 9.97 -14.20 -33.77
N ILE A 660 9.85 -14.19 -32.45
CA ILE A 660 9.80 -15.41 -31.65
C ILE A 660 8.37 -15.92 -31.56
N GLU A 661 8.17 -17.20 -31.91
CA GLU A 661 6.85 -17.81 -31.80
C GLU A 661 6.37 -17.88 -30.34
N GLY A 662 5.08 -17.64 -30.14
CA GLY A 662 4.47 -17.62 -28.82
C GLY A 662 4.57 -18.97 -28.12
N ARG A 663 5.03 -18.96 -26.87
CA ARG A 663 5.10 -20.16 -26.00
C ARG A 663 3.97 -20.16 -24.99
N SER A 664 3.43 -21.33 -24.65
CA SER A 664 2.40 -21.47 -23.63
C SER A 664 2.88 -21.09 -22.22
N GLY A 665 1.97 -20.77 -21.31
CA GLY A 665 2.27 -20.43 -19.91
C GLY A 665 2.17 -18.93 -19.63
N ASP A 666 2.71 -18.49 -18.48
CA ASP A 666 2.77 -17.05 -18.15
C ASP A 666 3.69 -16.33 -19.14
N GLN A 667 3.10 -15.43 -19.92
CA GLN A 667 3.80 -14.66 -20.95
C GLN A 667 4.85 -13.72 -20.35
N ARG A 668 4.71 -13.28 -19.09
CA ARG A 668 5.76 -12.53 -18.38
C ARG A 668 7.01 -13.36 -18.20
N GLU A 669 6.84 -14.60 -17.76
CA GLU A 669 7.94 -15.54 -17.59
C GLU A 669 8.58 -15.89 -18.93
N ARG A 670 7.77 -16.16 -19.97
CA ARG A 670 8.29 -16.47 -21.31
C ARG A 670 9.14 -15.32 -21.87
N TRP A 671 8.74 -14.08 -21.60
CA TRP A 671 9.49 -12.90 -22.01
C TRP A 671 10.74 -12.68 -21.16
N LEU A 672 10.66 -12.90 -19.85
CA LEU A 672 11.81 -12.80 -18.95
C LEU A 672 12.92 -13.79 -19.36
N GLU A 673 12.56 -15.04 -19.63
CA GLU A 673 13.47 -16.07 -20.16
C GLU A 673 14.14 -15.59 -21.46
N LEU A 674 13.35 -15.09 -22.43
CA LEU A 674 13.87 -14.62 -23.71
C LEU A 674 14.81 -13.42 -23.56
N GLY A 675 14.36 -12.38 -22.85
CA GLY A 675 15.13 -11.15 -22.70
C GLY A 675 16.40 -11.35 -21.87
N SER A 676 16.38 -12.19 -20.84
CA SER A 676 17.59 -12.49 -20.06
C SER A 676 18.55 -13.38 -20.83
N SER A 677 18.05 -14.35 -21.60
CA SER A 677 18.89 -15.18 -22.47
C SER A 677 19.61 -14.37 -23.52
N TRP A 678 18.90 -13.45 -24.18
CA TRP A 678 19.48 -12.54 -25.16
C TRP A 678 20.53 -11.60 -24.54
N LEU A 679 20.20 -10.99 -23.40
CA LEU A 679 21.10 -10.03 -22.73
C LEU A 679 22.37 -10.70 -22.21
N GLN A 680 22.23 -11.85 -21.53
CA GLN A 680 23.34 -12.51 -20.84
C GLN A 680 24.14 -13.47 -21.72
N ASN A 681 23.56 -13.96 -22.82
CA ASN A 681 24.16 -14.95 -23.72
C ASN A 681 24.09 -14.46 -25.18
N ARG A 682 24.52 -13.22 -25.43
CA ARG A 682 24.38 -12.55 -26.74
C ARG A 682 24.96 -13.35 -27.91
N SER A 683 26.00 -14.15 -27.67
CA SER A 683 26.62 -15.03 -28.67
C SER A 683 25.67 -16.09 -29.26
N ASP A 684 24.62 -16.45 -28.53
CA ASP A 684 23.63 -17.45 -28.97
C ASP A 684 22.59 -16.82 -29.93
N TRP A 685 22.61 -15.50 -30.10
CA TRP A 685 21.60 -14.74 -30.82
C TRP A 685 22.22 -13.92 -31.94
N LEU A 686 22.07 -14.40 -33.17
CA LEU A 686 22.56 -13.71 -34.37
C LEU A 686 21.68 -12.52 -34.79
N ALA A 687 20.46 -12.41 -34.26
CA ALA A 687 19.55 -11.30 -34.51
C ALA A 687 18.79 -10.92 -33.24
N LEU A 688 18.22 -9.72 -33.21
CA LEU A 688 17.43 -9.23 -32.09
C LEU A 688 16.05 -9.94 -32.07
N PRO A 689 15.67 -10.62 -30.97
CA PRO A 689 14.37 -11.28 -30.89
C PRO A 689 13.25 -10.27 -30.59
N ALA A 690 12.15 -10.39 -31.34
CA ALA A 690 10.96 -9.57 -31.27
C ALA A 690 9.73 -10.42 -30.90
N ALA A 691 8.77 -9.82 -30.18
CA ALA A 691 7.49 -10.46 -29.85
C ALA A 691 6.54 -10.54 -31.06
N ASP A 692 6.66 -9.57 -31.97
CA ASP A 692 5.86 -9.43 -33.18
C ASP A 692 6.67 -8.60 -34.20
N GLY A 693 6.24 -8.59 -35.45
CA GLY A 693 6.93 -7.88 -36.52
C GLY A 693 6.28 -8.08 -37.89
N PRO A 694 6.77 -7.37 -38.91
CA PRO A 694 6.35 -7.52 -40.30
C PRO A 694 6.25 -8.97 -40.80
N ALA A 695 5.37 -9.15 -41.79
CA ALA A 695 5.07 -10.45 -42.39
C ALA A 695 6.31 -11.15 -43.01
N ASN A 696 7.36 -10.41 -43.34
CA ASN A 696 8.59 -10.88 -43.96
C ASN A 696 9.74 -11.16 -42.98
N TRP A 697 9.62 -10.81 -41.69
CA TRP A 697 10.66 -11.15 -40.71
C TRP A 697 10.75 -12.66 -40.49
N GLN A 698 11.94 -13.20 -40.21
CA GLN A 698 12.07 -14.64 -39.93
C GLN A 698 11.33 -14.99 -38.63
N ARG A 699 10.64 -16.14 -38.60
CA ARG A 699 9.93 -16.64 -37.41
C ARG A 699 10.72 -17.79 -36.85
N VAL A 700 11.00 -17.74 -35.56
CA VAL A 700 11.94 -18.63 -34.89
C VAL A 700 11.26 -19.22 -33.66
N VAL A 701 11.31 -20.54 -33.55
CA VAL A 701 10.94 -21.26 -32.33
C VAL A 701 12.15 -21.25 -31.39
N VAL A 702 11.88 -21.13 -30.08
CA VAL A 702 12.94 -21.14 -29.06
C VAL A 702 12.68 -22.25 -28.06
N ASP A 703 13.73 -22.98 -27.72
CA ASP A 703 13.70 -24.10 -26.78
C ASP A 703 14.50 -23.76 -25.52
N ILE A 704 14.15 -24.42 -24.42
CA ILE A 704 14.92 -24.35 -23.18
C ILE A 704 16.22 -25.12 -23.40
N ASP A 705 17.35 -24.48 -23.09
CA ASP A 705 18.64 -25.14 -23.03
C ASP A 705 18.71 -26.01 -21.77
N ALA A 706 18.44 -27.31 -21.94
CA ALA A 706 18.45 -28.28 -20.86
C ALA A 706 19.82 -28.43 -20.17
N VAL A 707 20.92 -28.09 -20.85
CA VAL A 707 22.28 -28.18 -20.27
C VAL A 707 22.52 -27.05 -19.28
N ARG A 708 21.99 -25.84 -19.56
CA ARG A 708 22.12 -24.66 -18.69
C ARG A 708 20.99 -24.52 -17.66
N ARG A 709 20.03 -25.43 -17.63
CA ARG A 709 18.93 -25.38 -16.67
C ARG A 709 19.42 -25.59 -15.24
N GLU A 710 19.00 -24.70 -14.34
CA GLU A 710 19.34 -24.75 -12.91
C GLU A 710 18.07 -24.76 -12.06
N GLY A 711 17.97 -25.79 -11.22
CA GLY A 711 16.82 -26.05 -10.37
C GLY A 711 15.55 -26.46 -11.14
N GLU A 712 14.67 -27.17 -10.44
CA GLU A 712 13.34 -27.49 -10.97
C GLU A 712 12.35 -26.34 -10.70
N PRO A 713 11.31 -26.17 -11.53
CA PRO A 713 10.21 -25.23 -11.26
C PRO A 713 9.66 -25.41 -9.84
N GLY A 714 9.62 -24.33 -9.08
CA GLY A 714 9.17 -24.32 -7.67
C GLY A 714 10.24 -24.69 -6.64
N SER A 715 11.48 -25.04 -7.04
CA SER A 715 12.59 -25.29 -6.11
C SER A 715 13.33 -24.00 -5.73
N ASP A 716 13.95 -23.97 -4.55
CA ASP A 716 14.73 -22.81 -4.08
C ASP A 716 16.00 -22.53 -4.89
N ALA A 717 16.50 -23.54 -5.61
CA ALA A 717 17.65 -23.41 -6.50
C ALA A 717 17.26 -22.97 -7.91
N ARG A 718 15.97 -22.74 -8.18
CA ARG A 718 15.46 -22.35 -9.50
C ARG A 718 16.12 -21.07 -9.99
N LYS A 719 16.63 -21.10 -11.22
CA LYS A 719 17.00 -19.92 -12.00
C LYS A 719 16.12 -19.81 -13.24
N VAL A 720 15.91 -18.59 -13.71
CA VAL A 720 15.25 -18.34 -15.00
C VAL A 720 15.93 -19.19 -16.08
N ASP A 721 15.11 -19.87 -16.90
CA ASP A 721 15.61 -20.74 -17.97
C ASP A 721 16.36 -19.93 -19.01
N VAL A 722 17.47 -20.49 -19.47
CA VAL A 722 18.15 -20.00 -20.67
C VAL A 722 17.44 -20.63 -21.87
N VAL A 723 17.04 -19.81 -22.83
CA VAL A 723 16.41 -20.24 -24.07
C VAL A 723 17.30 -19.90 -25.26
N VAL A 724 17.28 -20.76 -26.27
CA VAL A 724 18.05 -20.63 -27.51
C VAL A 724 17.15 -20.85 -28.73
N PRO A 725 17.50 -20.28 -29.90
CA PRO A 725 16.84 -20.64 -31.16
C PRO A 725 16.89 -22.14 -31.39
N ALA A 726 15.74 -22.75 -31.67
CA ALA A 726 15.63 -24.17 -32.03
C ALA A 726 16.16 -24.42 -33.46
N ASP A 727 15.90 -23.47 -34.35
CA ASP A 727 16.38 -23.43 -35.72
C ASP A 727 17.47 -22.37 -35.90
N ALA A 728 18.30 -22.53 -36.94
CA ALA A 728 19.31 -21.55 -37.28
C ALA A 728 18.66 -20.21 -37.70
N ILE A 729 19.16 -19.10 -37.16
CA ILE A 729 18.79 -17.76 -37.60
C ILE A 729 19.50 -17.47 -38.92
N GLU A 730 18.72 -17.19 -39.96
CA GLU A 730 19.25 -16.71 -41.24
C GLU A 730 19.45 -15.20 -41.11
N VAL A 731 20.72 -14.78 -41.02
CA VAL A 731 21.09 -13.37 -40.86
C VAL A 731 20.73 -12.60 -42.14
N VAL A 732 19.98 -11.52 -41.96
CA VAL A 732 19.66 -10.56 -43.02
C VAL A 732 20.29 -9.23 -42.64
N ASP A 733 21.36 -8.87 -43.34
CA ASP A 733 22.03 -7.58 -43.18
C ASP A 733 21.10 -6.44 -43.63
N LEU A 734 21.14 -5.33 -42.89
CA LEU A 734 20.39 -4.12 -43.18
C LEU A 734 21.30 -3.04 -43.76
N ASP A 735 20.71 -2.16 -44.58
CA ASP A 735 21.42 -0.98 -45.08
C ASP A 735 21.78 -0.02 -43.92
N GLU A 736 22.93 0.64 -44.02
CA GLU A 736 23.37 1.62 -43.02
C GLU A 736 22.45 2.85 -43.02
N VAL A 737 21.89 3.22 -41.87
CA VAL A 737 21.02 4.38 -41.72
C VAL A 737 21.54 5.31 -40.62
N THR A 738 21.52 6.61 -40.89
CA THR A 738 21.93 7.65 -39.94
C THR A 738 20.74 8.13 -39.15
N VAL A 739 20.79 8.00 -37.82
CA VAL A 739 19.82 8.62 -36.90
C VAL A 739 20.33 9.99 -36.47
N SER A 740 19.47 11.00 -36.50
CA SER A 740 19.80 12.36 -36.07
C SER A 740 18.62 13.04 -35.37
N ASN A 741 18.86 14.23 -34.80
CA ASN A 741 17.84 15.06 -34.14
C ASN A 741 16.99 14.30 -33.11
N VAL A 742 17.63 13.42 -32.33
CA VAL A 742 16.96 12.65 -31.27
C VAL A 742 16.52 13.62 -30.17
N ASP A 743 15.22 13.73 -29.96
CA ASP A 743 14.60 14.47 -28.87
C ASP A 743 13.79 13.52 -27.99
N ILE A 744 14.03 13.60 -26.69
CA ILE A 744 13.44 12.70 -25.70
C ILE A 744 12.70 13.54 -24.68
N GLY A 745 11.37 13.46 -24.74
CA GLY A 745 10.50 13.97 -23.72
C GLY A 745 10.14 12.90 -22.70
N GLN A 746 9.46 13.31 -21.63
CA GLN A 746 8.95 12.38 -20.63
C GLN A 746 7.91 11.39 -21.20
N GLN A 747 7.12 11.79 -22.20
CA GLN A 747 6.06 10.96 -22.81
C GLN A 747 6.22 10.83 -24.34
N SER A 748 7.40 11.17 -24.87
CA SER A 748 7.65 11.19 -26.32
C SER A 748 9.11 10.89 -26.65
N VAL A 749 9.33 10.34 -27.84
CA VAL A 749 10.64 10.21 -28.48
C VAL A 749 10.47 10.58 -29.94
N SER A 750 11.31 11.47 -30.46
CA SER A 750 11.34 11.78 -31.89
C SER A 750 12.75 11.80 -32.42
N PHE A 751 12.92 11.47 -33.69
CA PHE A 751 14.20 11.44 -34.35
C PHE A 751 13.99 11.47 -35.87
N ASP A 752 15.05 11.81 -36.59
CA ASP A 752 15.09 11.77 -38.04
C ASP A 752 16.02 10.66 -38.53
N VAL A 753 15.69 10.12 -39.70
CA VAL A 753 16.51 9.15 -40.44
C VAL A 753 16.79 9.68 -41.85
N ASP A 754 17.97 9.39 -42.38
CA ASP A 754 18.35 9.73 -43.75
C ASP A 754 17.67 8.85 -44.81
N GLN A 755 17.26 7.63 -44.44
CA GLN A 755 16.47 6.74 -45.27
C GLN A 755 15.42 5.94 -44.49
N VAL A 756 14.37 5.53 -45.20
CA VAL A 756 13.22 4.80 -44.64
C VAL A 756 13.36 3.29 -44.88
N GLY A 757 12.59 2.49 -44.15
CA GLY A 757 12.51 1.03 -44.31
C GLY A 757 13.53 0.22 -43.51
N VAL A 758 14.55 0.87 -42.93
CA VAL A 758 15.54 0.22 -42.06
C VAL A 758 15.06 0.25 -40.60
N PRO A 759 14.91 -0.90 -39.91
CA PRO A 759 14.54 -0.95 -38.50
C PRO A 759 15.47 -0.12 -37.59
N VAL A 760 14.87 0.63 -36.65
CA VAL A 760 15.58 1.43 -35.65
C VAL A 760 15.18 0.97 -34.24
N LEU A 761 16.17 0.69 -33.41
CA LEU A 761 16.01 0.35 -31.99
C LEU A 761 15.84 1.62 -31.15
N VAL A 762 14.82 1.62 -30.30
CA VAL A 762 14.57 2.64 -29.29
C VAL A 762 14.67 1.97 -27.92
N ARG A 763 15.75 2.28 -27.18
CA ARG A 763 16.08 1.77 -25.85
C ARG A 763 15.19 2.41 -24.77
N VAL A 764 13.88 2.36 -24.97
CA VAL A 764 12.84 2.76 -24.01
C VAL A 764 11.97 1.54 -23.74
N SER A 765 11.62 1.33 -22.47
CA SER A 765 10.84 0.16 -22.06
C SER A 765 9.52 0.08 -22.84
N PHE A 766 9.22 -1.08 -23.40
CA PHE A 766 7.99 -1.30 -24.14
C PHE A 766 6.78 -1.32 -23.20
N PHE A 767 5.72 -0.67 -23.64
CA PHE A 767 4.37 -0.75 -23.07
C PHE A 767 3.36 -0.51 -24.21
N PRO A 768 2.18 -1.17 -24.21
CA PRO A 768 1.24 -1.14 -25.34
C PRO A 768 0.61 0.24 -25.64
N ASN A 769 0.82 1.25 -24.79
CA ASN A 769 0.29 2.60 -24.97
C ASN A 769 1.20 3.50 -25.83
N TRP A 770 2.36 3.02 -26.25
CA TRP A 770 3.22 3.72 -27.20
C TRP A 770 2.62 3.67 -28.60
N ASN A 771 2.40 4.84 -29.18
CA ASN A 771 1.96 5.01 -30.56
C ASN A 771 3.11 5.62 -31.37
N VAL A 772 3.16 5.34 -32.66
CA VAL A 772 4.18 5.89 -33.56
C VAL A 772 3.52 6.52 -34.79
N ALA A 773 4.09 7.64 -35.23
CA ALA A 773 3.80 8.30 -36.48
C ALA A 773 5.08 8.36 -37.33
N GLY A 774 4.94 8.15 -38.64
CA GLY A 774 6.08 8.12 -39.57
C GLY A 774 6.87 6.80 -39.54
N ALA A 775 6.35 5.75 -38.90
CA ALA A 775 6.95 4.41 -38.88
C ALA A 775 5.89 3.32 -38.67
N GLU A 776 6.24 2.06 -38.95
CA GLU A 776 5.52 0.87 -38.49
C GLU A 776 6.02 0.43 -37.10
N GLY A 777 5.16 -0.26 -36.34
CA GLY A 777 5.42 -0.67 -34.95
C GLY A 777 4.67 0.22 -33.92
N PRO A 778 5.23 0.45 -32.72
CA PRO A 778 6.47 -0.12 -32.19
C PRO A 778 6.32 -1.61 -31.85
N TYR A 779 7.35 -2.40 -32.17
CA TYR A 779 7.42 -3.81 -31.87
C TYR A 779 8.23 -4.04 -30.59
N ARG A 780 7.72 -4.86 -29.66
CA ARG A 780 8.43 -5.24 -28.44
C ARG A 780 9.62 -6.15 -28.79
N VAL A 781 10.82 -5.77 -28.38
CA VAL A 781 12.07 -6.53 -28.59
C VAL A 781 12.82 -6.78 -27.29
N ALA A 782 13.68 -7.78 -27.26
CA ALA A 782 14.51 -8.02 -26.08
C ALA A 782 15.42 -6.80 -25.76
N PRO A 783 15.72 -6.55 -24.47
CA PRO A 783 15.21 -7.29 -23.33
C PRO A 783 13.80 -6.83 -22.91
N ASN A 784 13.39 -5.59 -23.18
CA ASN A 784 11.98 -5.14 -23.20
C ASN A 784 11.92 -3.76 -23.85
N MET A 785 12.57 -3.60 -25.01
CA MET A 785 12.70 -2.32 -25.73
C MET A 785 11.76 -2.28 -26.93
N MET A 786 11.89 -1.25 -27.77
CA MET A 786 11.04 -1.05 -28.92
C MET A 786 11.85 -0.99 -30.22
N VAL A 787 11.33 -1.58 -31.28
CA VAL A 787 11.81 -1.34 -32.66
C VAL A 787 10.69 -0.67 -33.46
N VAL A 788 11.06 0.31 -34.27
CA VAL A 788 10.17 0.95 -35.26
C VAL A 788 10.81 0.88 -36.63
N ILE A 789 9.99 0.85 -37.68
CA ILE A 789 10.46 0.81 -39.07
C ILE A 789 10.01 2.10 -39.76
N PRO A 790 10.90 3.09 -39.96
CA PRO A 790 10.53 4.38 -40.53
C PRO A 790 9.85 4.22 -41.89
N THR A 791 8.71 4.87 -42.07
CA THR A 791 8.00 5.06 -43.34
C THR A 791 8.07 6.51 -43.83
N SER A 792 8.63 7.38 -42.99
CA SER A 792 8.94 8.79 -43.20
C SER A 792 10.34 9.07 -42.64
N THR A 793 11.03 10.09 -43.16
CA THR A 793 12.35 10.52 -42.64
C THR A 793 12.27 11.16 -41.26
N SER A 794 11.08 11.47 -40.77
CA SER A 794 10.85 11.97 -39.42
C SER A 794 9.88 11.05 -38.69
N VAL A 795 10.33 10.53 -37.55
CA VAL A 795 9.61 9.56 -36.71
C VAL A 795 9.27 10.21 -35.38
N SER A 796 8.04 10.04 -34.92
CA SER A 796 7.60 10.50 -33.61
C SER A 796 6.82 9.41 -32.88
N MET A 797 7.23 9.12 -31.66
CA MET A 797 6.60 8.20 -30.74
C MET A 797 5.99 8.96 -29.57
N SER A 798 4.79 8.59 -29.15
CA SER A 798 4.11 9.21 -28.03
C SER A 798 3.36 8.19 -27.16
N PHE A 799 3.37 8.43 -25.84
CA PHE A 799 2.62 7.63 -24.90
C PHE A 799 1.22 8.22 -24.68
N GLU A 800 0.20 7.48 -25.11
CA GLU A 800 -1.18 7.97 -25.12
C GLU A 800 -2.17 7.07 -24.36
N PRO A 801 -3.28 7.63 -23.85
CA PRO A 801 -4.35 6.82 -23.28
C PRO A 801 -4.98 5.88 -24.33
N SER A 802 -4.97 4.59 -24.01
CA SER A 802 -5.59 3.52 -24.80
C SER A 802 -7.12 3.62 -24.79
N ILE A 803 -7.79 2.80 -25.62
CA ILE A 803 -9.26 2.68 -25.59
C ILE A 803 -9.75 2.23 -24.21
N VAL A 804 -9.03 1.29 -23.58
CA VAL A 804 -9.33 0.81 -22.22
C VAL A 804 -9.27 1.96 -21.22
N ASP A 805 -8.25 2.81 -21.30
CA ASP A 805 -8.10 3.96 -20.41
C ASP A 805 -9.27 4.94 -20.57
N ARG A 806 -9.62 5.27 -21.81
CA ARG A 806 -10.73 6.19 -22.12
C ARG A 806 -12.08 5.64 -21.63
N LEU A 807 -12.33 4.34 -21.83
CA LEU A 807 -13.54 3.67 -21.32
C LEU A 807 -13.58 3.68 -19.79
N ALA A 808 -12.45 3.42 -19.13
CA ALA A 808 -12.34 3.43 -17.68
C ALA A 808 -12.65 4.82 -17.08
N TYR A 809 -12.13 5.90 -17.67
CA TYR A 809 -12.52 7.27 -17.31
C TYR A 809 -14.01 7.54 -17.55
N GLY A 810 -14.57 7.05 -18.65
CA GLY A 810 -16.01 7.13 -18.94
C GLY A 810 -16.87 6.45 -17.87
N LEU A 811 -16.48 5.25 -17.42
CA LEU A 811 -17.16 4.54 -16.33
C LEU A 811 -17.05 5.27 -15.00
N THR A 812 -15.90 5.89 -14.71
CA THR A 812 -15.75 6.77 -13.54
C THR A 812 -16.68 7.98 -13.62
N ALA A 813 -16.80 8.63 -14.78
CA ALA A 813 -17.75 9.73 -14.96
C ALA A 813 -19.20 9.29 -14.72
N VAL A 814 -19.58 8.09 -15.18
CA VAL A 814 -20.89 7.49 -14.85
C VAL A 814 -21.03 7.29 -13.33
N GLY A 815 -20.02 6.74 -12.66
CA GLY A 815 -20.00 6.58 -11.20
C GLY A 815 -20.20 7.89 -10.44
N ILE A 816 -19.56 8.98 -10.90
CA ILE A 816 -19.77 10.33 -10.35
C ILE A 816 -21.23 10.77 -10.57
N GLY A 817 -21.77 10.61 -11.77
CA GLY A 817 -23.16 10.94 -12.10
C GLY A 817 -24.16 10.18 -11.22
N VAL A 818 -23.98 8.87 -11.06
CA VAL A 818 -24.81 8.01 -10.19
C VAL A 818 -24.73 8.49 -8.74
N THR A 819 -23.54 8.83 -8.25
CA THR A 819 -23.34 9.36 -6.90
C THR A 819 -24.13 10.66 -6.68
N VAL A 820 -24.09 11.59 -7.64
CA VAL A 820 -24.86 12.85 -7.58
C VAL A 820 -26.37 12.59 -7.60
N VAL A 821 -26.85 11.64 -8.41
CA VAL A 821 -28.27 11.28 -8.47
C VAL A 821 -28.74 10.70 -7.13
N ILE A 822 -27.99 9.77 -6.55
CA ILE A 822 -28.29 9.18 -5.24
C ILE A 822 -28.31 10.28 -4.17
N PHE A 823 -27.29 11.14 -4.13
CA PHE A 823 -27.20 12.27 -3.20
C PHE A 823 -28.43 13.19 -3.27
N ARG A 824 -28.88 13.54 -4.48
CA ARG A 824 -30.07 14.38 -4.70
C ARG A 824 -31.36 13.69 -4.25
N ARG A 825 -31.50 12.39 -4.49
CA ARG A 825 -32.67 11.60 -4.05
C ARG A 825 -32.76 11.54 -2.52
N ASP A 826 -31.66 11.23 -1.86
CA ASP A 826 -31.60 11.15 -0.39
C ASP A 826 -31.95 12.50 0.26
N ARG A 827 -31.50 13.63 -0.32
CA ARG A 827 -31.88 14.98 0.17
C ARG A 827 -33.36 15.32 -0.03
N ARG A 828 -33.97 14.92 -1.15
CA ARG A 828 -35.40 15.15 -1.41
C ARG A 828 -36.29 14.37 -0.45
N ALA A 829 -35.96 13.11 -0.19
CA ALA A 829 -36.67 12.28 0.78
C ALA A 829 -36.63 12.91 2.19
N ASN A 830 -35.47 13.39 2.63
CA ASN A 830 -35.35 14.05 3.93
C ASN A 830 -36.11 15.39 4.01
N ARG A 831 -36.24 16.14 2.90
CA ARG A 831 -37.05 17.38 2.86
C ARG A 831 -38.55 17.10 2.92
N GLN A 832 -39.04 16.06 2.26
CA GLN A 832 -40.46 15.71 2.29
C GLN A 832 -40.92 15.27 3.69
N VAL A 833 -40.07 14.57 4.44
CA VAL A 833 -40.34 14.21 5.85
C VAL A 833 -40.40 15.43 6.78
N MET A 834 -39.72 16.54 6.45
CA MET A 834 -39.76 17.77 7.26
C MET A 834 -40.94 18.69 6.93
N VAL A 835 -41.64 18.48 5.79
CA VAL A 835 -42.75 19.34 5.34
C VAL A 835 -44.12 18.76 5.71
N ASP A 836 -44.20 17.50 6.14
CA ASP A 836 -45.43 16.88 6.63
C ASP A 836 -45.30 16.39 8.08
N PRO A 837 -45.56 17.27 9.08
CA PRO A 837 -45.61 16.87 10.49
C PRO A 837 -46.94 16.20 10.87
N SER A 838 -47.87 16.00 9.93
CA SER A 838 -49.27 15.66 10.25
C SER A 838 -49.61 14.17 10.20
N THR A 839 -48.63 13.29 9.97
CA THR A 839 -48.80 11.84 10.02
C THR A 839 -47.73 11.17 10.89
N THR A 840 -47.85 11.33 12.20
CA THR A 840 -47.37 10.38 13.22
C THR A 840 -48.38 10.32 14.34
#